data_AF-A0A9Q0GHH2-F1
#
_entry.id   AF-A0A9Q0GHH2-F1
#
_cell.length_a   1.000
_cell.length_b   1.000
_cell.length_c   1.000
_cell.angle_alpha   90.00
_cell.angle_beta   90.00
_cell.angle_gamma   90.00
#
_symmetry.space_group_name_H-M   'P 1'
#
loop_
_entity.id
_entity.type
_entity.pdbx_description
1 polymer ?
#
loop_
_entity_poly.entity_id
_entity_poly.type
_entity_poly.pdbx_seq_one_letter_code
_entity_poly.pdbx_strand_id
1 'polypeptide(L)'
;KHRQHPSEGNTDRWFMKMSASPSMTGVPVGKLSGARNPLPGPSRCTVKMTLSVEEKKKKNYSLKKSEDAFNAAKEMMPGGVNSPVRAFKSVGGQPIVIDSVKGSHIWDIDGNEYIDYVGSWGPAVIGHADDKVLAALAETMKKGTSFGAPCLLENVLAEMVIKAVPSIEMVRFVNSGTEACMGVLRLARAFTGREKLIKFEGCYHGHADPFLVKAGSGVATLGLPDSPGVPKAATYETLAAPYNDISAVEKIFESNKGEIACVILEPLVGNSGYIAPKPDFLSALRKLTKENDALLIFDEVMTGFRLSYGGAQEYFGITPDLTTLGKVIGGGLPVGAYGGRKDIMQMVAPAGPVYQAGTLSGNPLAMTAGIQTLKRLQEPGTYEFLDKISGELVEGIIDAGKSAGHAICGGHTRGMFGFFFTEGPVHNFTDAKKGDNAKFARFFQGMLREGVYLAPTQFEAGFTSLAHTEEDIQQTISAAAKRKHRQQPTKVNTHRFVKMATPASASMTGVAVGLGLSCSSRKLSGARNPLSKPPRCAVKMTLSVEEKKKNYSLKKSEEAFNAAKEMMPGGVNSPVRAFKSVGGQPVVIDSVKGSHMWDIDGNEYIDYVGSWGPAIIGHADDKVLAALAETMKKGTSFGAPCLLENVLAEMVIKAVPSIEMVRFVNSGTEACMGVLRLARAFTGREKLIKFEGCYHGHADPFLVKAGSGVATLGLPDSPGVPKAATYETLTAPYNDIAAVEKIFESNKGEIAAIILEPVVGNSGYIVPKPDFLNALRKLTKENDALLIFDEVMTGFRLSYGGAQEYFGITPDLTTLGKVIGGGLPVGAYGGRKDIMQMVAPAGPMYQAGTLSGNPLAMTAGIQTLKRLQEPGSYEFLHKITGELVEGIIDAGKSAGHAICGGHIRGMFGFFFTEGPVHNFADAKKSDTAKFARFYQGMLREGVYLAPSQFEAGFTSLAHTEEDIQQTISAAAKMNFIEVKFC
;
A
#
# COMPACT_ATOMS: atom_id res chain seq x y z
N LYS A 1 -31.73 -54.18 31.78
CA LYS A 1 -32.93 -55.07 31.90
C LYS A 1 -33.81 -54.85 30.67
N HIS A 2 -34.84 -55.68 30.47
CA HIS A 2 -35.72 -55.74 29.28
C HIS A 2 -36.33 -54.38 28.85
N ARG A 3 -36.49 -54.13 27.53
CA ARG A 3 -37.73 -54.21 26.68
C ARG A 3 -38.88 -53.29 27.19
N GLN A 4 -39.72 -52.68 26.33
CA GLN A 4 -40.31 -53.24 25.10
C GLN A 4 -40.80 -52.17 24.08
N HIS A 5 -40.83 -52.55 22.79
CA HIS A 5 -41.54 -51.91 21.66
C HIS A 5 -43.03 -52.40 21.61
N PRO A 6 -43.93 -52.02 20.67
CA PRO A 6 -43.78 -51.39 19.34
C PRO A 6 -44.63 -50.09 19.18
N SER A 7 -45.08 -49.54 18.05
CA SER A 7 -45.18 -49.89 16.59
C SER A 7 -45.37 -48.58 15.77
N GLU A 8 -45.51 -48.46 14.44
CA GLU A 8 -44.95 -49.03 13.18
C GLU A 8 -45.37 -48.06 12.03
N GLY A 9 -44.90 -48.10 10.77
CA GLY A 9 -44.01 -49.02 10.05
C GLY A 9 -43.23 -48.29 8.91
N ASN A 10 -42.24 -48.93 8.27
CA ASN A 10 -42.30 -49.59 6.93
C ASN A 10 -42.62 -48.66 5.73
N THR A 11 -41.94 -48.68 4.57
CA THR A 11 -40.89 -49.56 3.98
C THR A 11 -40.26 -48.87 2.73
N ASP A 12 -39.08 -49.19 2.18
CA ASP A 12 -37.92 -49.95 2.72
C ASP A 12 -36.57 -49.61 2.01
N ARG A 13 -35.47 -49.98 2.70
CA ARG A 13 -34.17 -50.59 2.28
C ARG A 13 -33.59 -50.47 0.84
N TRP A 14 -32.32 -50.10 0.60
CA TRP A 14 -30.98 -50.64 1.05
C TRP A 14 -30.53 -51.91 0.27
N PHE A 15 -29.25 -52.20 -0.07
CA PHE A 15 -27.92 -51.53 0.08
C PHE A 15 -26.85 -52.24 -0.81
N MET A 16 -25.67 -51.61 -1.06
CA MET A 16 -24.31 -52.21 -1.37
C MET A 16 -24.14 -53.30 -2.47
N LYS A 17 -23.01 -53.47 -3.18
CA LYS A 17 -21.60 -53.56 -2.72
C LYS A 17 -20.57 -53.30 -3.86
N MET A 18 -19.31 -53.72 -3.69
CA MET A 18 -18.11 -53.22 -4.42
C MET A 18 -17.56 -54.10 -5.56
N SER A 19 -16.74 -53.45 -6.42
CA SER A 19 -15.43 -53.91 -6.98
C SER A 19 -15.31 -54.73 -8.28
N ALA A 20 -14.15 -54.53 -8.93
CA ALA A 20 -13.43 -55.34 -9.95
C ALA A 20 -13.56 -54.99 -11.46
N SER A 21 -12.39 -54.89 -12.09
CA SER A 21 -12.06 -54.93 -13.54
C SER A 21 -11.64 -56.38 -13.94
N PRO A 22 -11.28 -56.76 -15.21
CA PRO A 22 -10.82 -55.93 -16.35
C PRO A 22 -11.14 -56.38 -17.81
N SER A 23 -10.62 -55.61 -18.78
CA SER A 23 -10.01 -56.00 -20.08
C SER A 23 -10.77 -56.72 -21.23
N MET A 24 -10.64 -56.14 -22.45
CA MET A 24 -10.49 -56.79 -23.79
C MET A 24 -11.68 -57.63 -24.35
N THR A 25 -11.88 -57.88 -25.66
CA THR A 25 -11.38 -57.38 -26.98
C THR A 25 -12.35 -57.87 -28.08
N GLY A 26 -12.44 -57.23 -29.26
CA GLY A 26 -13.03 -57.89 -30.46
C GLY A 26 -13.49 -56.99 -31.61
N VAL A 27 -13.13 -57.37 -32.85
CA VAL A 27 -13.48 -56.73 -34.14
C VAL A 27 -13.80 -57.88 -35.13
N PRO A 28 -14.88 -57.84 -35.96
CA PRO A 28 -14.66 -57.63 -37.41
C PRO A 28 -15.79 -57.01 -38.27
N VAL A 29 -15.40 -56.72 -39.52
CA VAL A 29 -16.07 -56.07 -40.66
C VAL A 29 -17.22 -56.88 -41.30
N GLY A 30 -18.20 -56.19 -41.94
CA GLY A 30 -19.31 -56.79 -42.72
C GLY A 30 -19.69 -56.03 -44.02
N LYS A 31 -20.54 -56.64 -44.88
CA LYS A 31 -20.85 -56.28 -46.29
C LYS A 31 -22.30 -56.72 -46.66
N LEU A 32 -23.03 -56.29 -47.71
CA LEU A 32 -22.86 -55.34 -48.85
C LEU A 32 -24.25 -54.99 -49.47
N SER A 33 -24.27 -54.29 -50.63
CA SER A 33 -25.38 -54.14 -51.63
C SER A 33 -26.52 -53.13 -51.36
N GLY A 34 -27.21 -52.53 -52.36
CA GLY A 34 -26.83 -52.38 -53.79
C GLY A 34 -27.98 -52.39 -54.84
N ALA A 35 -28.56 -51.23 -55.19
CA ALA A 35 -29.41 -50.93 -56.38
C ALA A 35 -29.92 -49.46 -56.29
N ARG A 36 -30.27 -48.68 -57.33
CA ARG A 36 -30.14 -48.70 -58.81
C ARG A 36 -30.10 -47.22 -59.30
N ASN A 37 -29.58 -46.95 -60.50
CA ASN A 37 -29.49 -45.60 -61.14
C ASN A 37 -30.61 -45.42 -62.21
N PRO A 38 -31.01 -44.18 -62.60
CA PRO A 38 -30.27 -43.47 -63.66
C PRO A 38 -30.15 -41.91 -63.55
N LEU A 39 -29.23 -41.40 -64.38
CA LEU A 39 -28.72 -40.02 -64.54
C LEU A 39 -29.75 -39.01 -65.14
N PRO A 40 -29.58 -37.67 -65.01
CA PRO A 40 -28.63 -36.92 -65.88
C PRO A 40 -27.86 -35.72 -65.26
N GLY A 41 -26.65 -35.45 -65.79
CA GLY A 41 -26.13 -34.10 -66.11
C GLY A 41 -25.60 -33.20 -64.98
N PRO A 42 -24.28 -32.90 -64.91
CA PRO A 42 -23.72 -32.00 -63.90
C PRO A 42 -23.78 -30.51 -64.27
N SER A 43 -24.59 -29.72 -63.57
CA SER A 43 -24.48 -28.27 -63.55
C SER A 43 -23.37 -27.84 -62.56
N ARG A 44 -22.30 -27.20 -63.07
CA ARG A 44 -21.15 -26.73 -62.26
C ARG A 44 -21.51 -25.51 -61.39
N CYS A 45 -22.19 -25.71 -60.27
CA CYS A 45 -22.34 -24.67 -59.26
C CYS A 45 -21.01 -24.49 -58.49
N THR A 46 -20.11 -23.67 -59.01
CA THR A 46 -18.81 -23.41 -58.39
C THR A 46 -18.96 -22.34 -57.31
N VAL A 47 -19.31 -22.76 -56.09
CA VAL A 47 -19.30 -21.87 -54.92
C VAL A 47 -17.85 -21.50 -54.62
N LYS A 48 -17.41 -20.34 -55.12
CA LYS A 48 -16.20 -19.68 -54.63
C LYS A 48 -16.45 -19.24 -53.19
N MET A 49 -16.02 -20.06 -52.23
CA MET A 49 -15.66 -19.55 -50.91
C MET A 49 -14.41 -18.67 -51.08
N THR A 50 -14.64 -17.43 -51.51
CA THR A 50 -13.65 -16.36 -51.38
C THR A 50 -13.53 -16.08 -49.88
N LEU A 51 -12.56 -16.71 -49.22
CA LEU A 51 -12.09 -16.25 -47.92
C LEU A 51 -11.54 -14.84 -48.13
N SER A 52 -12.38 -13.84 -47.90
CA SER A 52 -11.93 -12.47 -47.70
C SER A 52 -11.10 -12.45 -46.42
N VAL A 53 -9.78 -12.64 -46.59
CA VAL A 53 -8.83 -12.15 -45.61
C VAL A 53 -9.04 -10.65 -45.56
N GLU A 54 -9.84 -10.18 -44.60
CA GLU A 54 -9.75 -8.78 -44.21
C GLU A 54 -8.30 -8.54 -43.82
N GLU A 55 -7.62 -7.66 -44.56
CA GLU A 55 -6.37 -7.10 -44.08
C GLU A 55 -6.70 -6.37 -42.77
N LYS A 56 -6.47 -7.03 -41.63
CA LYS A 56 -6.55 -6.42 -40.29
C LYS A 56 -5.76 -5.12 -40.38
N LYS A 57 -6.48 -3.98 -40.45
CA LYS A 57 -5.88 -2.64 -40.60
C LYS A 57 -4.73 -2.57 -39.62
N LYS A 58 -3.50 -2.33 -40.11
CA LYS A 58 -2.31 -2.23 -39.26
C LYS A 58 -2.66 -1.31 -38.08
N LYS A 59 -2.75 -1.87 -36.86
CA LYS A 59 -2.97 -1.07 -35.65
C LYS A 59 -1.93 0.04 -35.69
N ASN A 60 -2.37 1.29 -35.67
CA ASN A 60 -1.49 2.45 -35.88
C ASN A 60 -0.74 2.75 -34.58
N TYR A 61 0.14 1.81 -34.21
CA TYR A 61 0.77 1.70 -32.91
C TYR A 61 1.66 2.92 -32.64
N SER A 62 1.23 3.75 -31.69
CA SER A 62 1.85 5.00 -31.28
C SER A 62 2.16 4.92 -29.80
N LEU A 63 3.31 5.42 -29.36
CA LEU A 63 3.62 5.62 -27.94
C LEU A 63 3.73 7.11 -27.58
N LYS A 64 3.36 8.02 -28.49
CA LYS A 64 3.68 9.45 -28.38
C LYS A 64 3.12 10.11 -27.13
N LYS A 65 1.89 9.79 -26.72
CA LYS A 65 1.32 10.35 -25.48
C LYS A 65 2.03 9.78 -24.25
N SER A 66 2.35 8.49 -24.25
CA SER A 66 3.11 7.81 -23.20
C SER A 66 4.51 8.39 -23.05
N GLU A 67 5.21 8.64 -24.16
CA GLU A 67 6.48 9.36 -24.19
C GLU A 67 6.35 10.77 -23.61
N ASP A 68 5.37 11.57 -24.04
CA ASP A 68 5.21 12.95 -23.55
C ASP A 68 4.85 13.00 -22.05
N ALA A 69 3.98 12.11 -21.59
CA ALA A 69 3.63 11.96 -20.18
C ALA A 69 4.81 11.48 -19.33
N PHE A 70 5.64 10.55 -19.82
CA PHE A 70 6.85 10.10 -19.13
C PHE A 70 7.97 11.17 -19.15
N ASN A 71 8.04 11.98 -20.21
CA ASN A 71 8.96 13.12 -20.26
C ASN A 71 8.59 14.18 -19.22
N ALA A 72 7.30 14.53 -19.08
CA ALA A 72 6.83 15.38 -17.98
C ALA A 72 7.07 14.75 -16.60
N ALA A 73 6.83 13.44 -16.45
CA ALA A 73 7.03 12.71 -15.19
C ALA A 73 8.46 12.84 -14.65
N LYS A 74 9.48 12.80 -15.52
CA LYS A 74 10.90 12.90 -15.13
C LYS A 74 11.29 14.24 -14.52
N GLU A 75 10.55 15.31 -14.79
CA GLU A 75 10.82 16.61 -14.18
C GLU A 75 10.31 16.73 -12.74
N MET A 76 9.30 15.92 -12.40
CA MET A 76 8.57 15.95 -11.12
C MET A 76 8.89 14.75 -10.20
N MET A 77 9.26 13.60 -10.75
CA MET A 77 9.53 12.35 -10.01
C MET A 77 10.89 11.76 -10.40
N PRO A 78 11.74 11.30 -9.46
CA PRO A 78 13.05 10.77 -9.79
C PRO A 78 12.97 9.61 -10.78
N GLY A 79 13.49 9.83 -12.00
CA GLY A 79 13.45 8.86 -13.09
C GLY A 79 12.06 8.65 -13.72
N GLY A 80 11.10 9.52 -13.43
CA GLY A 80 9.74 9.50 -13.97
C GLY A 80 8.84 8.38 -13.44
N VAL A 81 9.23 7.69 -12.36
CA VAL A 81 8.48 6.53 -11.81
C VAL A 81 8.57 6.43 -10.28
N ASN A 82 7.59 5.76 -9.68
CA ASN A 82 7.56 5.43 -8.25
C ASN A 82 8.10 4.03 -7.89
N SER A 83 8.61 3.27 -8.88
CA SER A 83 9.37 2.05 -8.66
C SER A 83 10.41 1.87 -9.78
N PRO A 84 11.71 1.61 -9.50
CA PRO A 84 12.78 1.78 -10.49
C PRO A 84 12.66 0.89 -11.74
N VAL A 85 12.16 -0.34 -11.57
CA VAL A 85 11.98 -1.31 -12.65
C VAL A 85 10.94 -0.82 -13.70
N ARG A 86 9.99 0.03 -13.31
CA ARG A 86 9.00 0.63 -14.24
C ARG A 86 9.62 1.57 -15.28
N ALA A 87 10.87 2.04 -15.10
CA ALA A 87 11.50 3.02 -15.99
C ALA A 87 12.16 2.41 -17.25
N PHE A 88 12.03 1.11 -17.49
CA PHE A 88 12.54 0.38 -18.68
C PHE A 88 14.07 0.48 -18.92
N LYS A 89 14.87 1.06 -18.01
CA LYS A 89 16.33 1.27 -18.20
C LYS A 89 17.10 0.02 -18.66
N SER A 90 16.71 -1.15 -18.17
CA SER A 90 17.25 -2.49 -18.48
C SER A 90 16.91 -3.03 -19.87
N VAL A 91 15.82 -2.56 -20.49
CA VAL A 91 15.30 -3.05 -21.78
C VAL A 91 15.23 -1.98 -22.88
N GLY A 92 15.56 -0.73 -22.54
CA GLY A 92 15.52 0.42 -23.42
C GLY A 92 14.10 0.87 -23.79
N GLY A 93 14.00 1.90 -24.64
CA GLY A 93 12.74 2.56 -24.96
C GLY A 93 12.27 3.51 -23.85
N GLN A 94 10.97 3.80 -23.84
CA GLN A 94 10.29 4.55 -22.78
C GLN A 94 9.12 3.72 -22.23
N PRO A 95 8.73 3.86 -20.95
CA PRO A 95 7.58 3.18 -20.39
C PRO A 95 6.27 3.54 -21.10
N ILE A 96 5.38 2.56 -21.24
CA ILE A 96 3.98 2.82 -21.58
C ILE A 96 3.26 3.40 -20.35
N VAL A 97 2.34 4.34 -20.57
CA VAL A 97 1.56 4.97 -19.48
C VAL A 97 0.14 4.44 -19.55
N ILE A 98 -0.29 3.70 -18.53
CA ILE A 98 -1.55 2.95 -18.51
C ILE A 98 -2.73 3.86 -18.21
N ASP A 99 -3.82 3.66 -18.95
CA ASP A 99 -5.13 4.26 -18.68
C ASP A 99 -6.05 3.29 -17.94
N SER A 100 -6.13 2.03 -18.36
CA SER A 100 -7.05 1.03 -17.80
C SER A 100 -6.59 -0.43 -17.95
N VAL A 101 -7.16 -1.32 -17.14
CA VAL A 101 -6.83 -2.76 -17.05
C VAL A 101 -8.10 -3.60 -16.83
N LYS A 102 -8.21 -4.78 -17.47
CA LYS A 102 -9.35 -5.72 -17.34
C LYS A 102 -8.97 -7.12 -17.83
N GLY A 103 -9.28 -8.15 -17.05
CA GLY A 103 -8.97 -9.53 -17.39
C GLY A 103 -7.46 -9.79 -17.48
N SER A 104 -7.01 -10.40 -18.57
CA SER A 104 -5.59 -10.56 -18.94
C SER A 104 -4.99 -9.35 -19.65
N HIS A 105 -5.73 -8.26 -19.87
CA HIS A 105 -5.32 -7.15 -20.75
C HIS A 105 -5.17 -5.80 -20.04
N ILE A 106 -4.29 -4.96 -20.61
CA ILE A 106 -4.05 -3.57 -20.21
C ILE A 106 -4.04 -2.65 -21.44
N TRP A 107 -4.45 -1.39 -21.25
CA TRP A 107 -4.50 -0.37 -22.30
C TRP A 107 -3.75 0.90 -21.89
N ASP A 108 -2.95 1.44 -22.81
CA ASP A 108 -2.19 2.68 -22.60
C ASP A 108 -2.98 3.93 -23.03
N ILE A 109 -2.50 5.10 -22.61
CA ILE A 109 -3.12 6.39 -22.95
C ILE A 109 -3.08 6.71 -24.45
N ASP A 110 -2.19 6.09 -25.24
CA ASP A 110 -2.17 6.20 -26.70
C ASP A 110 -3.35 5.44 -27.34
N GLY A 111 -3.83 4.38 -26.69
CA GLY A 111 -4.93 3.53 -27.13
C GLY A 111 -4.49 2.15 -27.65
N ASN A 112 -3.26 1.72 -27.34
CA ASN A 112 -2.81 0.36 -27.61
C ASN A 112 -3.30 -0.60 -26.52
N GLU A 113 -3.16 -1.89 -26.80
CA GLU A 113 -3.75 -3.01 -26.07
C GLU A 113 -2.67 -4.09 -25.94
N TYR A 114 -2.51 -4.65 -24.74
CA TYR A 114 -1.48 -5.63 -24.42
C TYR A 114 -2.01 -6.75 -23.53
N ILE A 115 -1.65 -7.99 -23.84
CA ILE A 115 -1.72 -9.11 -22.90
C ILE A 115 -0.69 -8.87 -21.80
N ASP A 116 -1.08 -8.92 -20.53
CA ASP A 116 -0.25 -8.55 -19.38
C ASP A 116 0.17 -9.75 -18.51
N TYR A 117 1.45 -10.12 -18.63
CA TYR A 117 2.09 -11.12 -17.79
C TYR A 117 2.83 -10.52 -16.58
N VAL A 118 2.72 -9.20 -16.33
CA VAL A 118 3.17 -8.57 -15.09
C VAL A 118 2.06 -8.64 -14.03
N GLY A 119 0.79 -8.52 -14.39
CA GLY A 119 -0.35 -8.75 -13.50
C GLY A 119 -0.35 -7.85 -12.26
N SER A 120 0.02 -6.57 -12.44
CA SER A 120 0.36 -5.61 -11.36
C SER A 120 1.51 -6.05 -10.42
N TRP A 121 2.44 -6.88 -10.92
CA TRP A 121 3.49 -7.61 -10.21
C TRP A 121 2.96 -8.70 -9.26
N GLY A 122 1.94 -9.44 -9.72
CA GLY A 122 1.37 -10.60 -9.04
C GLY A 122 -0.03 -10.47 -8.39
N PRO A 123 -0.55 -9.30 -7.96
CA PRO A 123 -1.87 -9.22 -7.32
C PRO A 123 -3.04 -9.70 -8.20
N ALA A 124 -2.97 -9.49 -9.52
CA ALA A 124 -4.03 -9.79 -10.47
C ALA A 124 -4.11 -11.29 -10.84
N VAL A 125 -3.92 -12.19 -9.88
CA VAL A 125 -3.92 -13.66 -10.10
C VAL A 125 -5.29 -14.19 -10.58
N ILE A 126 -6.38 -13.48 -10.30
CA ILE A 126 -7.73 -13.77 -10.84
C ILE A 126 -8.05 -12.97 -12.12
N GLY A 127 -7.09 -12.17 -12.62
CA GLY A 127 -7.30 -11.13 -13.63
C GLY A 127 -7.46 -9.73 -13.02
N HIS A 128 -7.34 -8.72 -13.88
CA HIS A 128 -7.58 -7.32 -13.54
C HIS A 128 -9.07 -7.02 -13.49
N ALA A 129 -9.48 -6.15 -12.56
CA ALA A 129 -10.83 -5.60 -12.49
C ALA A 129 -11.96 -6.66 -12.53
N ASP A 130 -11.80 -7.75 -11.75
CA ASP A 130 -12.84 -8.78 -11.58
C ASP A 130 -14.15 -8.17 -11.05
N ASP A 131 -15.29 -8.52 -11.68
CA ASP A 131 -16.57 -7.86 -11.41
C ASP A 131 -17.14 -8.17 -10.02
N LYS A 132 -16.78 -9.31 -9.40
CA LYS A 132 -17.17 -9.64 -8.02
C LYS A 132 -16.36 -8.81 -7.02
N VAL A 133 -15.06 -8.64 -7.26
CA VAL A 133 -14.19 -7.74 -6.48
C VAL A 133 -14.68 -6.29 -6.61
N LEU A 134 -14.93 -5.81 -7.83
CA LEU A 134 -15.38 -4.42 -8.05
C LEU A 134 -16.75 -4.16 -7.41
N ALA A 135 -17.71 -5.08 -7.52
CA ALA A 135 -19.01 -4.95 -6.86
C ALA A 135 -18.89 -4.90 -5.33
N ALA A 136 -18.08 -5.78 -4.72
CA ALA A 136 -17.88 -5.77 -3.28
C ALA A 136 -17.15 -4.51 -2.79
N LEU A 137 -16.20 -4.00 -3.56
CA LEU A 137 -15.53 -2.72 -3.30
C LEU A 137 -16.51 -1.54 -3.40
N ALA A 138 -17.40 -1.53 -4.40
CA ALA A 138 -18.44 -0.50 -4.54
C ALA A 138 -19.41 -0.47 -3.35
N GLU A 139 -19.82 -1.62 -2.82
CA GLU A 139 -20.61 -1.69 -1.58
C GLU A 139 -19.81 -1.27 -0.35
N THR A 140 -18.54 -1.64 -0.24
CA THR A 140 -17.68 -1.26 0.89
C THR A 140 -17.42 0.26 0.90
N MET A 141 -17.19 0.88 -0.25
CA MET A 141 -16.98 2.33 -0.37
C MET A 141 -18.16 3.17 0.13
N LYS A 142 -19.40 2.66 0.09
CA LYS A 142 -20.58 3.33 0.67
C LYS A 142 -20.49 3.46 2.19
N LYS A 143 -19.75 2.56 2.85
CA LYS A 143 -19.45 2.61 4.29
C LYS A 143 -18.22 3.48 4.60
N GLY A 144 -17.43 3.85 3.60
CA GLY A 144 -16.23 4.69 3.73
C GLY A 144 -14.95 4.02 3.20
N THR A 145 -13.91 4.83 2.99
CA THR A 145 -12.62 4.37 2.43
C THR A 145 -11.61 3.93 3.48
N SER A 146 -11.69 4.45 4.72
CA SER A 146 -10.90 4.01 5.87
C SER A 146 -11.49 4.52 7.18
N PHE A 147 -11.45 3.69 8.23
CA PHE A 147 -11.99 4.03 9.56
C PHE A 147 -10.90 4.43 10.56
N GLY A 148 -9.67 3.96 10.41
CA GLY A 148 -8.57 4.14 11.38
C GLY A 148 -8.72 3.34 12.69
N ALA A 149 -9.88 2.74 12.93
CA ALA A 149 -10.24 1.86 14.05
C ALA A 149 -10.50 0.41 13.57
N PRO A 150 -10.68 -0.59 14.47
CA PRO A 150 -10.93 -1.98 14.09
C PRO A 150 -12.24 -2.19 13.32
N CYS A 151 -12.30 -3.15 12.40
CA CYS A 151 -13.52 -3.55 11.70
C CYS A 151 -13.64 -5.07 11.47
N LEU A 152 -14.86 -5.56 11.23
CA LEU A 152 -15.12 -6.99 11.01
C LEU A 152 -14.39 -7.58 9.78
N LEU A 153 -14.03 -6.76 8.80
CA LEU A 153 -13.32 -7.23 7.59
C LEU A 153 -11.89 -7.70 7.92
N GLU A 154 -11.24 -7.11 8.92
CA GLU A 154 -9.93 -7.58 9.43
C GLU A 154 -10.04 -8.99 10.01
N ASN A 155 -11.10 -9.26 10.80
CA ASN A 155 -11.37 -10.59 11.36
C ASN A 155 -11.65 -11.64 10.28
N VAL A 156 -12.49 -11.32 9.28
CA VAL A 156 -12.85 -12.26 8.20
C VAL A 156 -11.63 -12.62 7.34
N LEU A 157 -10.78 -11.64 7.00
CA LEU A 157 -9.55 -11.97 6.25
C LEU A 157 -8.54 -12.72 7.13
N ALA A 158 -8.44 -12.43 8.44
CA ALA A 158 -7.60 -13.19 9.36
C ALA A 158 -8.01 -14.67 9.43
N GLU A 159 -9.31 -14.96 9.62
CA GLU A 159 -9.84 -16.33 9.63
C GLU A 159 -9.52 -17.06 8.31
N MET A 160 -9.76 -16.39 7.17
CA MET A 160 -9.48 -16.96 5.85
C MET A 160 -8.00 -17.29 5.62
N VAL A 161 -7.08 -16.46 6.13
CA VAL A 161 -5.63 -16.69 6.02
C VAL A 161 -5.16 -17.81 6.96
N ILE A 162 -5.59 -17.79 8.23
CA ILE A 162 -5.27 -18.82 9.25
C ILE A 162 -5.76 -20.20 8.80
N LYS A 163 -6.98 -20.27 8.24
CA LYS A 163 -7.56 -21.51 7.72
C LYS A 163 -6.90 -22.02 6.44
N ALA A 164 -6.19 -21.16 5.71
CA ALA A 164 -5.56 -21.50 4.44
C ALA A 164 -4.09 -21.93 4.61
N VAL A 165 -3.30 -21.17 5.36
CA VAL A 165 -1.83 -21.21 5.31
C VAL A 165 -1.26 -22.02 6.49
N PRO A 166 -0.71 -23.23 6.27
CA PRO A 166 -0.36 -24.21 7.32
C PRO A 166 0.47 -23.73 8.52
N SER A 167 1.31 -22.70 8.39
CA SER A 167 2.12 -22.16 9.49
C SER A 167 1.42 -21.08 10.32
N ILE A 168 0.33 -20.47 9.83
CA ILE A 168 -0.23 -19.24 10.41
C ILE A 168 -1.31 -19.57 11.43
N GLU A 169 -0.92 -19.65 12.70
CA GLU A 169 -1.85 -19.74 13.84
C GLU A 169 -2.37 -18.36 14.27
N MET A 170 -1.61 -17.30 13.98
CA MET A 170 -1.94 -15.90 14.29
C MET A 170 -1.30 -14.97 13.24
N VAL A 171 -2.00 -13.89 12.86
CA VAL A 171 -1.63 -13.00 11.74
C VAL A 171 -1.71 -11.51 12.10
N ARG A 172 -0.95 -10.67 11.39
CA ARG A 172 -0.89 -9.21 11.56
C ARG A 172 -0.82 -8.54 10.18
N PHE A 173 -1.79 -7.68 9.87
CA PHE A 173 -1.84 -6.91 8.61
C PHE A 173 -1.04 -5.60 8.71
N VAL A 174 -0.44 -5.20 7.60
CA VAL A 174 0.43 -4.03 7.41
C VAL A 174 0.20 -3.40 6.02
N ASN A 175 0.82 -2.27 5.70
CA ASN A 175 0.53 -1.57 4.43
C ASN A 175 1.25 -2.18 3.20
N SER A 176 2.38 -2.88 3.41
CA SER A 176 3.17 -3.47 2.32
C SER A 176 3.93 -4.72 2.75
N GLY A 177 4.39 -5.51 1.78
CA GLY A 177 5.30 -6.63 2.03
C GLY A 177 6.64 -6.21 2.66
N THR A 178 7.11 -4.96 2.45
CA THR A 178 8.33 -4.48 3.13
C THR A 178 8.09 -4.35 4.64
N GLU A 179 6.95 -3.78 5.05
CA GLU A 179 6.57 -3.70 6.47
C GLU A 179 6.39 -5.10 7.10
N ALA A 180 5.96 -6.10 6.31
CA ALA A 180 5.81 -7.49 6.77
C ALA A 180 7.17 -8.17 7.01
N CYS A 181 8.10 -8.06 6.05
CA CYS A 181 9.46 -8.61 6.18
C CYS A 181 10.24 -7.95 7.33
N MET A 182 10.04 -6.65 7.57
CA MET A 182 10.54 -5.95 8.76
C MET A 182 9.96 -6.56 10.06
N GLY A 183 8.65 -6.82 10.09
CA GLY A 183 7.95 -7.40 11.24
C GLY A 183 8.47 -8.77 11.65
N VAL A 184 8.62 -9.71 10.70
CA VAL A 184 9.11 -11.07 11.00
C VAL A 184 10.58 -11.10 11.40
N LEU A 185 11.44 -10.25 10.83
CA LEU A 185 12.84 -10.17 11.24
C LEU A 185 12.98 -9.66 12.68
N ARG A 186 12.21 -8.63 13.04
CA ARG A 186 12.16 -8.10 14.41
C ARG A 186 11.62 -9.15 15.38
N LEU A 187 10.56 -9.87 15.01
CA LEU A 187 10.04 -11.00 15.80
C LEU A 187 11.09 -12.11 16.00
N ALA A 188 11.75 -12.56 14.94
CA ALA A 188 12.71 -13.65 15.03
C ALA A 188 13.87 -13.33 15.95
N ARG A 189 14.42 -12.12 15.86
CA ARG A 189 15.46 -11.61 16.76
C ARG A 189 14.96 -11.52 18.21
N ALA A 190 13.75 -11.01 18.43
CA ALA A 190 13.16 -10.89 19.76
C ALA A 190 12.88 -12.27 20.41
N PHE A 191 12.40 -13.24 19.66
CA PHE A 191 12.05 -14.58 20.14
C PHE A 191 13.27 -15.45 20.44
N THR A 192 14.28 -15.41 19.57
CA THR A 192 15.52 -16.21 19.74
C THR A 192 16.57 -15.55 20.63
N GLY A 193 16.50 -14.23 20.83
CA GLY A 193 17.55 -13.45 21.52
C GLY A 193 18.83 -13.25 20.68
N ARG A 194 18.78 -13.52 19.37
CA ARG A 194 19.91 -13.55 18.45
C ARG A 194 19.82 -12.41 17.42
N GLU A 195 20.93 -11.99 16.80
CA GLU A 195 20.94 -10.82 15.90
C GLU A 195 21.11 -11.16 14.40
N LYS A 196 21.76 -12.28 14.03
CA LYS A 196 22.06 -12.61 12.62
C LYS A 196 20.87 -13.21 11.87
N LEU A 197 20.77 -12.91 10.58
CA LEU A 197 19.91 -13.63 9.64
C LEU A 197 20.72 -14.23 8.48
N ILE A 198 20.23 -15.32 7.90
CA ILE A 198 20.62 -15.73 6.55
C ILE A 198 19.52 -15.32 5.58
N LYS A 199 19.89 -14.62 4.50
CA LYS A 199 19.08 -14.49 3.27
C LYS A 199 19.79 -15.15 2.09
N PHE A 200 19.10 -15.27 0.96
CA PHE A 200 19.71 -15.80 -0.27
C PHE A 200 20.02 -14.71 -1.30
N GLU A 201 21.10 -14.90 -2.05
CA GLU A 201 21.51 -13.99 -3.13
C GLU A 201 20.44 -13.92 -4.22
N GLY A 202 20.07 -12.71 -4.64
CA GLY A 202 19.03 -12.50 -5.64
C GLY A 202 17.58 -12.60 -5.13
N CYS A 203 17.37 -12.90 -3.84
CA CYS A 203 16.06 -12.72 -3.21
C CYS A 203 15.83 -11.26 -2.79
N TYR A 204 14.57 -10.82 -2.76
CA TYR A 204 14.16 -9.45 -2.43
C TYR A 204 13.00 -9.42 -1.43
N HIS A 205 13.32 -9.14 -0.17
CA HIS A 205 12.38 -9.09 0.96
C HIS A 205 11.90 -7.66 1.25
N GLY A 206 11.64 -6.89 0.19
CA GLY A 206 11.35 -5.46 0.30
C GLY A 206 12.60 -4.58 0.47
N HIS A 207 12.38 -3.29 0.75
CA HIS A 207 13.40 -2.23 0.68
C HIS A 207 13.84 -1.68 2.06
N ALA A 208 13.77 -2.49 3.11
CA ALA A 208 14.34 -2.17 4.42
C ALA A 208 15.85 -2.47 4.46
N ASP A 209 16.61 -1.68 5.21
CA ASP A 209 18.09 -1.68 5.18
C ASP A 209 18.74 -3.08 5.26
N PRO A 210 18.36 -3.99 6.19
CA PRO A 210 19.01 -5.31 6.31
C PRO A 210 18.86 -6.19 5.07
N PHE A 211 17.83 -6.00 4.23
CA PHE A 211 17.54 -6.87 3.09
C PHE A 211 18.21 -6.44 1.79
N LEU A 212 18.76 -5.22 1.73
CA LEU A 212 19.33 -4.63 0.51
C LEU A 212 20.71 -5.20 0.12
N VAL A 213 21.34 -5.98 1.00
CA VAL A 213 22.57 -6.74 0.71
C VAL A 213 22.32 -7.75 -0.42
N LYS A 214 23.05 -7.63 -1.54
CA LYS A 214 22.98 -8.54 -2.71
C LYS A 214 21.55 -8.87 -3.16
N ALA A 215 20.67 -7.87 -3.19
CA ALA A 215 19.24 -8.06 -3.46
C ALA A 215 18.90 -8.26 -4.95
N GLY A 216 17.79 -8.95 -5.20
CA GLY A 216 17.21 -9.16 -6.54
C GLY A 216 16.43 -7.96 -7.08
N SER A 217 15.45 -8.24 -7.96
CA SER A 217 14.47 -7.27 -8.47
C SER A 217 15.15 -6.03 -9.07
N GLY A 218 14.66 -4.82 -8.74
CA GLY A 218 15.19 -3.54 -9.19
C GLY A 218 16.65 -3.26 -8.80
N VAL A 219 17.18 -3.88 -7.74
CA VAL A 219 18.59 -3.73 -7.33
C VAL A 219 19.48 -4.43 -8.35
N ALA A 220 19.23 -5.72 -8.61
CA ALA A 220 19.90 -6.50 -9.65
C ALA A 220 19.70 -5.92 -11.06
N THR A 221 18.49 -5.45 -11.37
CA THR A 221 18.14 -4.84 -12.67
C THR A 221 18.89 -3.53 -12.96
N LEU A 222 19.31 -2.80 -11.92
CA LEU A 222 20.16 -1.61 -12.04
C LEU A 222 21.66 -1.92 -11.88
N GLY A 223 22.05 -3.17 -11.64
CA GLY A 223 23.44 -3.58 -11.42
C GLY A 223 24.04 -3.07 -10.10
N LEU A 224 23.21 -2.69 -9.13
CA LEU A 224 23.66 -2.18 -7.84
C LEU A 224 24.08 -3.35 -6.93
N PRO A 225 25.29 -3.33 -6.32
CA PRO A 225 25.68 -4.37 -5.36
C PRO A 225 24.98 -4.20 -4.00
N ASP A 226 24.87 -2.94 -3.57
CA ASP A 226 24.23 -2.45 -2.35
C ASP A 226 23.62 -1.06 -2.62
N SER A 227 22.84 -0.52 -1.68
CA SER A 227 22.19 0.79 -1.80
C SER A 227 22.94 1.88 -0.99
N PRO A 228 23.37 3.00 -1.60
CA PRO A 228 23.94 4.12 -0.86
C PRO A 228 23.00 4.69 0.22
N GLY A 229 23.58 5.21 1.30
CA GLY A 229 22.85 5.74 2.45
C GLY A 229 22.32 4.69 3.44
N VAL A 230 22.52 3.40 3.16
CA VAL A 230 22.37 2.32 4.14
C VAL A 230 23.65 2.28 5.01
N PRO A 231 23.59 2.48 6.34
CA PRO A 231 24.75 2.36 7.21
C PRO A 231 25.30 0.93 7.22
N LYS A 232 26.61 0.76 7.27
CA LYS A 232 27.25 -0.58 7.34
C LYS A 232 26.78 -1.38 8.57
N ALA A 233 26.51 -0.68 9.67
CA ALA A 233 25.98 -1.23 10.91
C ALA A 233 24.57 -1.87 10.73
N ALA A 234 23.74 -1.35 9.81
CA ALA A 234 22.40 -1.88 9.57
C ALA A 234 22.38 -3.20 8.75
N THR A 235 23.48 -3.52 8.06
CA THR A 235 23.62 -4.70 7.19
C THR A 235 24.64 -5.73 7.66
N TYR A 236 25.47 -5.39 8.65
CA TYR A 236 26.53 -6.27 9.17
C TYR A 236 26.02 -7.65 9.65
N GLU A 237 24.81 -7.71 10.24
CA GLU A 237 24.19 -8.95 10.70
C GLU A 237 23.40 -9.71 9.62
N THR A 238 23.48 -9.29 8.34
CA THR A 238 22.86 -9.98 7.19
C THR A 238 23.87 -10.87 6.49
N LEU A 239 23.73 -12.18 6.67
CA LEU A 239 24.52 -13.19 5.97
C LEU A 239 23.83 -13.59 4.65
N ALA A 240 24.59 -13.75 3.57
CA ALA A 240 24.06 -14.08 2.24
C ALA A 240 24.59 -15.43 1.73
N ALA A 241 23.69 -16.35 1.42
CA ALA A 241 24.01 -17.67 0.84
C ALA A 241 23.55 -17.77 -0.63
N PRO A 242 24.20 -18.58 -1.49
CA PRO A 242 23.65 -18.93 -2.80
C PRO A 242 22.37 -19.76 -2.63
N TYR A 243 21.31 -19.39 -3.35
CA TYR A 243 20.09 -20.22 -3.41
C TYR A 243 20.43 -21.60 -4.01
N ASN A 244 19.75 -22.66 -3.57
CA ASN A 244 20.02 -24.05 -3.98
C ASN A 244 21.44 -24.58 -3.67
N ASP A 245 22.15 -24.00 -2.70
CA ASP A 245 23.39 -24.52 -2.12
C ASP A 245 23.23 -24.68 -0.61
N ILE A 246 22.83 -25.88 -0.17
CA ILE A 246 22.65 -26.17 1.27
C ILE A 246 23.99 -26.15 2.02
N SER A 247 25.09 -26.57 1.39
CA SER A 247 26.40 -26.65 2.05
C SER A 247 27.14 -25.32 2.18
N ALA A 248 26.68 -24.28 1.48
CA ALA A 248 26.99 -22.91 1.87
C ALA A 248 26.26 -22.50 3.17
N VAL A 249 24.98 -22.88 3.33
CA VAL A 249 24.19 -22.57 4.54
C VAL A 249 24.72 -23.33 5.76
N GLU A 250 25.09 -24.61 5.61
CA GLU A 250 25.71 -25.43 6.66
C GLU A 250 26.96 -24.74 7.22
N LYS A 251 27.89 -24.30 6.37
CA LYS A 251 29.12 -23.58 6.76
C LYS A 251 28.84 -22.24 7.45
N ILE A 252 27.76 -21.56 7.08
CA ILE A 252 27.34 -20.31 7.73
C ILE A 252 26.86 -20.59 9.17
N PHE A 253 26.07 -21.65 9.39
CA PHE A 253 25.70 -22.09 10.75
C PHE A 253 26.94 -22.55 11.55
N GLU A 254 27.84 -23.33 10.94
CA GLU A 254 29.09 -23.78 11.58
C GLU A 254 29.97 -22.62 12.05
N SER A 255 29.95 -21.50 11.33
CA SER A 255 30.76 -20.30 11.61
C SER A 255 30.09 -19.28 12.53
N ASN A 256 28.80 -19.45 12.87
CA ASN A 256 27.99 -18.49 13.66
C ASN A 256 27.08 -19.24 14.65
N LYS A 257 27.64 -20.25 15.34
CA LYS A 257 26.87 -21.22 16.15
C LYS A 257 26.12 -20.52 17.30
N GLY A 258 24.80 -20.60 17.27
CA GLY A 258 23.92 -19.97 18.26
C GLY A 258 23.67 -18.47 18.06
N GLU A 259 24.23 -17.84 17.02
CA GLU A 259 24.09 -16.39 16.76
C GLU A 259 23.02 -16.05 15.72
N ILE A 260 22.51 -17.05 14.99
CA ILE A 260 21.54 -16.88 13.90
C ILE A 260 20.11 -17.00 14.43
N ALA A 261 19.33 -15.93 14.29
CA ALA A 261 17.92 -15.85 14.65
C ALA A 261 17.02 -16.57 13.63
N CYS A 262 17.28 -16.38 12.34
CA CYS A 262 16.45 -16.94 11.28
C CYS A 262 17.16 -17.14 9.94
N VAL A 263 16.51 -17.93 9.09
CA VAL A 263 16.75 -17.97 7.65
C VAL A 263 15.48 -17.49 6.94
N ILE A 264 15.61 -16.51 6.04
CA ILE A 264 14.53 -15.99 5.21
C ILE A 264 14.79 -16.26 3.72
N LEU A 265 13.77 -16.72 3.00
CA LEU A 265 13.84 -16.99 1.57
C LEU A 265 12.49 -16.85 0.88
N GLU A 266 12.52 -16.48 -0.40
CA GLU A 266 11.43 -16.81 -1.32
C GLU A 266 11.46 -18.34 -1.52
N PRO A 267 10.40 -19.11 -1.20
CA PRO A 267 10.41 -20.57 -1.34
C PRO A 267 10.40 -21.02 -2.82
N LEU A 268 10.00 -20.13 -3.72
CA LEU A 268 10.19 -20.18 -5.16
C LEU A 268 10.64 -18.76 -5.58
N VAL A 269 11.87 -18.58 -6.04
CA VAL A 269 12.42 -17.23 -6.27
C VAL A 269 11.86 -16.62 -7.55
N GLY A 270 11.21 -15.47 -7.43
CA GLY A 270 10.73 -14.69 -8.57
C GLY A 270 11.55 -13.42 -8.82
N ASN A 271 12.16 -12.84 -7.78
CA ASN A 271 12.98 -11.62 -7.89
C ASN A 271 14.39 -11.88 -8.49
N SER A 272 14.58 -13.02 -9.15
CA SER A 272 15.74 -13.38 -9.98
C SER A 272 15.30 -13.98 -11.34
N GLY A 273 14.10 -13.66 -11.81
CA GLY A 273 13.55 -14.15 -13.09
C GLY A 273 12.58 -15.30 -12.86
N TYR A 274 13.09 -16.47 -12.53
CA TYR A 274 12.34 -17.61 -12.00
C TYR A 274 13.36 -18.69 -11.62
N ILE A 275 13.40 -19.11 -10.35
CA ILE A 275 14.31 -20.16 -9.89
C ILE A 275 13.58 -21.12 -8.95
N ALA A 276 13.33 -22.33 -9.46
CA ALA A 276 12.78 -23.43 -8.69
C ALA A 276 13.75 -23.89 -7.58
N PRO A 277 13.25 -24.29 -6.39
CA PRO A 277 14.06 -25.06 -5.46
C PRO A 277 14.50 -26.38 -6.12
N LYS A 278 15.74 -26.81 -5.89
CA LYS A 278 16.16 -28.18 -6.18
C LYS A 278 15.36 -29.17 -5.30
N PRO A 279 15.22 -30.43 -5.73
CA PRO A 279 14.82 -31.51 -4.84
C PRO A 279 15.59 -31.44 -3.52
N ASP A 280 14.88 -31.69 -2.42
CA ASP A 280 15.36 -31.69 -1.04
C ASP A 280 15.97 -30.39 -0.49
N PHE A 281 16.09 -29.30 -1.26
CA PHE A 281 16.68 -28.05 -0.75
C PHE A 281 15.87 -27.45 0.40
N LEU A 282 14.54 -27.36 0.26
CA LEU A 282 13.66 -26.80 1.30
C LEU A 282 13.52 -27.73 2.52
N SER A 283 13.53 -29.05 2.33
CA SER A 283 13.46 -30.02 3.43
C SER A 283 14.77 -30.07 4.23
N ALA A 284 15.92 -30.05 3.56
CA ALA A 284 17.22 -29.92 4.20
C ALA A 284 17.36 -28.58 4.94
N LEU A 285 16.86 -27.46 4.37
CA LEU A 285 16.87 -26.16 5.05
C LEU A 285 15.95 -26.12 6.29
N ARG A 286 14.77 -26.75 6.23
CA ARG A 286 13.87 -26.90 7.38
C ARG A 286 14.49 -27.78 8.48
N LYS A 287 15.23 -28.83 8.10
CA LYS A 287 16.01 -29.66 9.04
C LYS A 287 17.12 -28.82 9.71
N LEU A 288 17.98 -28.20 8.91
CA LEU A 288 19.15 -27.44 9.38
C LEU A 288 18.77 -26.27 10.31
N THR A 289 17.70 -25.54 9.99
CA THR A 289 17.19 -24.48 10.89
C THR A 289 16.72 -25.03 12.24
N LYS A 290 16.01 -26.16 12.24
CA LYS A 290 15.55 -26.84 13.45
C LYS A 290 16.69 -27.42 14.28
N GLU A 291 17.75 -27.92 13.66
CA GLU A 291 18.94 -28.45 14.34
C GLU A 291 19.83 -27.35 14.98
N ASN A 292 19.57 -26.08 14.68
CA ASN A 292 20.31 -24.92 15.21
C ASN A 292 19.42 -23.95 16.02
N ASP A 293 18.17 -24.33 16.33
CA ASP A 293 17.16 -23.48 16.98
C ASP A 293 16.98 -22.10 16.32
N ALA A 294 17.10 -22.04 14.98
CA ALA A 294 16.84 -20.84 14.18
C ALA A 294 15.47 -20.95 13.49
N LEU A 295 14.76 -19.83 13.35
CA LEU A 295 13.45 -19.83 12.69
C LEU A 295 13.59 -19.92 11.17
N LEU A 296 12.74 -20.73 10.53
CA LEU A 296 12.57 -20.68 9.07
C LEU A 296 11.46 -19.69 8.75
N ILE A 297 11.72 -18.75 7.83
CA ILE A 297 10.78 -17.73 7.38
C ILE A 297 10.58 -17.84 5.87
N PHE A 298 9.35 -18.13 5.44
CA PHE A 298 9.01 -18.05 4.01
C PHE A 298 8.52 -16.65 3.66
N ASP A 299 9.14 -16.05 2.64
CA ASP A 299 8.64 -14.87 1.96
C ASP A 299 7.65 -15.28 0.87
N GLU A 300 6.39 -15.42 1.27
CA GLU A 300 5.27 -15.78 0.42
C GLU A 300 4.55 -14.54 -0.14
N VAL A 301 5.17 -13.35 -0.12
CA VAL A 301 4.63 -12.13 -0.75
C VAL A 301 4.32 -12.35 -2.24
N MET A 302 5.03 -13.26 -2.92
CA MET A 302 4.77 -13.62 -4.32
C MET A 302 4.09 -14.99 -4.52
N THR A 303 4.42 -15.99 -3.69
CA THR A 303 3.97 -17.39 -3.86
C THR A 303 2.66 -17.72 -3.12
N GLY A 304 2.35 -16.99 -2.06
CA GLY A 304 1.17 -17.21 -1.22
C GLY A 304 -0.11 -17.10 -2.05
N PHE A 305 -1.00 -18.08 -1.89
CA PHE A 305 -2.25 -18.21 -2.66
C PHE A 305 -2.07 -18.31 -4.20
N ARG A 306 -0.84 -18.54 -4.71
CA ARG A 306 -0.55 -18.69 -6.15
C ARG A 306 -0.17 -20.12 -6.54
N LEU A 307 0.62 -20.82 -5.72
CA LEU A 307 1.05 -22.19 -6.02
C LEU A 307 0.01 -23.23 -5.58
N SER A 308 -0.69 -22.92 -4.48
CA SER A 308 -1.90 -23.58 -4.01
C SER A 308 -2.60 -22.64 -3.02
N TYR A 309 -3.75 -23.03 -2.46
CA TYR A 309 -4.52 -22.15 -1.59
C TYR A 309 -3.80 -21.84 -0.26
N GLY A 310 -3.03 -22.80 0.27
CA GLY A 310 -2.13 -22.62 1.41
C GLY A 310 -0.73 -22.11 1.07
N GLY A 311 -0.46 -21.74 -0.19
CA GLY A 311 0.84 -21.22 -0.64
C GLY A 311 1.91 -22.29 -0.88
N ALA A 312 3.15 -21.85 -1.05
CA ALA A 312 4.31 -22.70 -1.33
C ALA A 312 4.54 -23.75 -0.24
N GLN A 313 4.22 -23.45 1.01
CA GLN A 313 4.31 -24.41 2.12
C GLN A 313 3.34 -25.60 2.00
N GLU A 314 2.15 -25.42 1.42
CA GLU A 314 1.27 -26.53 1.04
C GLU A 314 1.82 -27.24 -0.21
N TYR A 315 2.15 -26.48 -1.27
CA TYR A 315 2.64 -27.04 -2.55
C TYR A 315 3.92 -27.89 -2.41
N PHE A 316 4.88 -27.48 -1.58
CA PHE A 316 6.12 -28.21 -1.31
C PHE A 316 6.07 -29.10 -0.05
N GLY A 317 5.01 -29.01 0.76
CA GLY A 317 4.88 -29.77 2.01
C GLY A 317 5.85 -29.38 3.13
N ILE A 318 6.31 -28.11 3.18
CA ILE A 318 7.31 -27.61 4.13
C ILE A 318 6.75 -26.44 4.95
N THR A 319 6.51 -26.66 6.24
CA THR A 319 5.99 -25.63 7.15
C THR A 319 7.12 -24.75 7.76
N PRO A 320 7.14 -23.43 7.51
CA PRO A 320 8.04 -22.50 8.19
C PRO A 320 7.55 -22.16 9.62
N ASP A 321 8.35 -21.43 10.40
CA ASP A 321 7.93 -20.90 11.71
C ASP A 321 7.14 -19.58 11.58
N LEU A 322 7.47 -18.79 10.55
CA LEU A 322 6.83 -17.53 10.19
C LEU A 322 6.65 -17.45 8.65
N THR A 323 5.60 -16.78 8.21
CA THR A 323 5.29 -16.50 6.81
C THR A 323 4.99 -15.02 6.63
N THR A 324 5.52 -14.41 5.56
CA THR A 324 5.09 -13.07 5.09
C THR A 324 4.24 -13.19 3.84
N LEU A 325 3.25 -12.31 3.70
CA LEU A 325 2.24 -12.32 2.66
C LEU A 325 2.04 -10.90 2.09
N GLY A 326 1.55 -10.84 0.87
CA GLY A 326 1.22 -9.61 0.17
C GLY A 326 0.55 -9.91 -1.17
N LYS A 327 0.53 -8.91 -2.06
CA LYS A 327 0.03 -9.00 -3.45
C LYS A 327 -1.39 -9.57 -3.56
N VAL A 328 -1.55 -10.89 -3.57
CA VAL A 328 -2.82 -11.63 -3.72
C VAL A 328 -3.78 -11.35 -2.57
N ILE A 329 -3.29 -11.29 -1.32
CA ILE A 329 -4.13 -10.98 -0.14
C ILE A 329 -4.73 -9.56 -0.15
N GLY A 330 -4.38 -8.72 -1.12
CA GLY A 330 -4.93 -7.38 -1.32
C GLY A 330 -5.82 -7.21 -2.55
N GLY A 331 -5.95 -8.21 -3.43
CA GLY A 331 -6.74 -8.08 -4.68
C GLY A 331 -6.38 -6.86 -5.54
N GLY A 332 -5.12 -6.43 -5.52
CA GLY A 332 -4.63 -5.22 -6.20
C GLY A 332 -4.56 -3.95 -5.34
N LEU A 333 -5.03 -3.95 -4.10
CA LEU A 333 -4.89 -2.83 -3.16
C LEU A 333 -3.69 -3.00 -2.21
N PRO A 334 -3.13 -1.90 -1.64
CA PRO A 334 -1.98 -1.98 -0.74
C PRO A 334 -2.29 -2.66 0.60
N VAL A 335 -1.73 -3.86 0.77
CA VAL A 335 -1.65 -4.59 2.04
C VAL A 335 -0.47 -5.57 1.99
N GLY A 336 0.16 -5.78 3.13
CA GLY A 336 0.95 -6.97 3.45
C GLY A 336 0.42 -7.62 4.71
N ALA A 337 0.88 -8.82 5.02
CA ALA A 337 0.65 -9.44 6.33
C ALA A 337 1.86 -10.27 6.75
N TYR A 338 1.97 -10.53 8.04
CA TYR A 338 2.86 -11.57 8.54
C TYR A 338 2.15 -12.40 9.61
N GLY A 339 2.51 -13.67 9.69
CA GLY A 339 1.91 -14.61 10.63
C GLY A 339 2.79 -15.82 10.84
N GLY A 340 2.36 -16.70 11.73
CA GLY A 340 3.10 -17.93 12.05
C GLY A 340 2.60 -18.54 13.35
N ARG A 341 3.48 -19.26 14.04
CA ARG A 341 3.20 -19.84 15.36
C ARG A 341 2.76 -18.77 16.37
N LYS A 342 1.77 -19.12 17.19
CA LYS A 342 1.12 -18.22 18.14
C LYS A 342 2.04 -17.79 19.28
N ASP A 343 2.99 -18.64 19.69
CA ASP A 343 3.99 -18.33 20.72
C ASP A 343 4.95 -17.21 20.28
N ILE A 344 5.37 -17.21 19.01
CA ILE A 344 6.17 -16.12 18.43
C ILE A 344 5.29 -14.88 18.21
N MET A 345 4.12 -15.04 17.59
CA MET A 345 3.26 -13.91 17.21
C MET A 345 2.67 -13.15 18.41
N GLN A 346 2.49 -13.79 19.57
CA GLN A 346 2.09 -13.12 20.81
C GLN A 346 3.13 -12.10 21.32
N MET A 347 4.38 -12.11 20.82
CA MET A 347 5.35 -11.06 21.13
C MET A 347 5.04 -9.71 20.49
N VAL A 348 4.18 -9.63 19.46
CA VAL A 348 3.84 -8.36 18.79
C VAL A 348 2.96 -7.47 19.67
N ALA A 349 3.26 -6.17 19.72
CA ALA A 349 2.44 -5.19 20.42
C ALA A 349 1.03 -5.09 19.80
N PRO A 350 -0.04 -5.00 20.62
CA PRO A 350 -0.04 -4.78 22.06
C PRO A 350 -0.13 -6.06 22.91
N ALA A 351 -0.02 -7.27 22.33
CA ALA A 351 0.05 -8.50 23.13
C ALA A 351 1.39 -8.59 23.89
N GLY A 352 2.50 -8.42 23.17
CA GLY A 352 3.86 -8.42 23.71
C GLY A 352 4.62 -7.12 23.44
N PRO A 353 5.96 -7.12 23.62
CA PRO A 353 6.79 -5.92 23.60
C PRO A 353 7.32 -5.50 22.20
N VAL A 354 7.19 -6.35 21.18
CA VAL A 354 7.77 -6.08 19.85
C VAL A 354 6.90 -5.07 19.10
N TYR A 355 7.39 -3.85 18.95
CA TYR A 355 6.60 -2.76 18.38
C TYR A 355 6.44 -2.89 16.86
N GLN A 356 5.21 -2.76 16.38
CA GLN A 356 4.85 -2.51 14.99
C GLN A 356 3.49 -1.78 15.00
N ALA A 357 3.33 -0.73 14.20
CA ALA A 357 2.10 0.05 14.10
C ALA A 357 1.89 0.58 12.68
N GLY A 358 0.64 0.85 12.29
CA GLY A 358 0.34 1.44 10.99
C GLY A 358 -1.06 2.06 10.96
N THR A 359 -1.15 3.31 10.47
CA THR A 359 -2.41 4.08 10.45
C THR A 359 -3.51 3.40 9.64
N LEU A 360 -3.16 2.90 8.46
CA LEU A 360 -4.08 2.34 7.46
C LEU A 360 -3.97 0.81 7.32
N SER A 361 -3.25 0.15 8.23
CA SER A 361 -3.24 -1.31 8.35
C SER A 361 -4.68 -1.81 8.56
N GLY A 362 -5.10 -2.87 7.86
CA GLY A 362 -6.48 -3.33 7.90
C GLY A 362 -7.50 -2.44 7.16
N ASN A 363 -7.06 -1.62 6.19
CA ASN A 363 -7.96 -0.78 5.39
C ASN A 363 -9.15 -1.58 4.81
N PRO A 364 -10.41 -1.14 4.98
CA PRO A 364 -11.58 -1.94 4.65
C PRO A 364 -11.69 -2.31 3.17
N LEU A 365 -11.25 -1.45 2.24
CA LEU A 365 -11.23 -1.79 0.82
C LEU A 365 -10.21 -2.90 0.52
N ALA A 366 -9.00 -2.79 1.09
CA ALA A 366 -7.97 -3.83 0.93
C ALA A 366 -8.39 -5.17 1.54
N MET A 367 -9.05 -5.15 2.71
CA MET A 367 -9.63 -6.37 3.31
C MET A 367 -10.70 -6.99 2.41
N THR A 368 -11.65 -6.18 1.89
CA THR A 368 -12.69 -6.66 0.96
C THR A 368 -12.10 -7.26 -0.32
N ALA A 369 -11.13 -6.59 -0.94
CA ALA A 369 -10.48 -7.08 -2.17
C ALA A 369 -9.73 -8.40 -1.92
N GLY A 370 -9.03 -8.52 -0.79
CA GLY A 370 -8.44 -9.78 -0.33
C GLY A 370 -9.47 -10.89 -0.16
N ILE A 371 -10.53 -10.65 0.62
CA ILE A 371 -11.60 -11.63 0.91
C ILE A 371 -12.23 -12.18 -0.38
N GLN A 372 -12.54 -11.33 -1.36
CA GLN A 372 -13.14 -11.79 -2.63
C GLN A 372 -12.11 -12.49 -3.53
N THR A 373 -10.85 -12.05 -3.53
CA THR A 373 -9.76 -12.72 -4.27
C THR A 373 -9.51 -14.12 -3.72
N LEU A 374 -9.46 -14.29 -2.40
CA LEU A 374 -9.30 -15.61 -1.78
C LEU A 374 -10.50 -16.52 -2.07
N LYS A 375 -11.75 -16.02 -1.99
CA LYS A 375 -12.95 -16.80 -2.38
C LYS A 375 -12.88 -17.28 -3.83
N ARG A 376 -12.43 -16.44 -4.76
CA ARG A 376 -12.22 -16.80 -6.17
C ARG A 376 -11.18 -17.92 -6.35
N LEU A 377 -10.17 -17.98 -5.49
CA LEU A 377 -9.06 -18.94 -5.51
C LEU A 377 -9.35 -20.27 -4.80
N GLN A 378 -10.54 -20.43 -4.22
CA GLN A 378 -11.03 -21.70 -3.65
C GLN A 378 -11.82 -22.54 -4.66
N GLU A 379 -12.07 -22.05 -5.89
CA GLU A 379 -12.86 -22.78 -6.87
C GLU A 379 -12.07 -23.96 -7.49
N PRO A 380 -12.67 -25.16 -7.63
CA PRO A 380 -11.97 -26.34 -8.15
C PRO A 380 -11.33 -26.13 -9.53
N GLY A 381 -10.12 -26.64 -9.72
CA GLY A 381 -9.35 -26.51 -10.97
C GLY A 381 -8.58 -25.20 -11.12
N THR A 382 -8.69 -24.26 -10.16
CA THR A 382 -7.95 -22.98 -10.16
C THR A 382 -6.46 -23.14 -10.44
N TYR A 383 -5.78 -24.03 -9.70
CA TYR A 383 -4.33 -24.16 -9.79
C TYR A 383 -3.90 -25.05 -10.96
N GLU A 384 -4.72 -26.02 -11.33
CA GLU A 384 -4.53 -26.92 -12.48
C GLU A 384 -4.61 -26.13 -13.79
N PHE A 385 -5.54 -25.17 -13.87
CA PHE A 385 -5.64 -24.22 -14.97
C PHE A 385 -4.41 -23.31 -15.06
N LEU A 386 -4.01 -22.69 -13.94
CA LEU A 386 -2.82 -21.83 -13.88
C LEU A 386 -1.53 -22.56 -14.25
N ASP A 387 -1.40 -23.85 -13.90
CA ASP A 387 -0.27 -24.70 -14.30
C ASP A 387 -0.27 -24.92 -15.83
N LYS A 388 -1.39 -25.42 -16.39
CA LYS A 388 -1.56 -25.68 -17.83
C LYS A 388 -1.11 -24.48 -18.68
N ILE A 389 -1.74 -23.31 -18.47
CA ILE A 389 -1.51 -22.14 -19.33
C ILE A 389 -0.11 -21.55 -19.18
N SER A 390 0.55 -21.76 -18.03
CA SER A 390 1.93 -21.31 -17.80
C SER A 390 2.94 -22.26 -18.44
N GLY A 391 2.65 -23.56 -18.45
CA GLY A 391 3.43 -24.56 -19.20
C GLY A 391 3.43 -24.28 -20.69
N GLU A 392 2.23 -24.20 -21.29
CA GLU A 392 2.06 -23.96 -22.73
C GLU A 392 2.75 -22.66 -23.18
N LEU A 393 2.61 -21.58 -22.39
CA LEU A 393 3.27 -20.31 -22.62
C LEU A 393 4.80 -20.42 -22.62
N VAL A 394 5.38 -21.03 -21.59
CA VAL A 394 6.84 -21.11 -21.41
C VAL A 394 7.45 -22.06 -22.43
N GLU A 395 6.85 -23.22 -22.64
CA GLU A 395 7.31 -24.20 -23.63
C GLU A 395 7.26 -23.61 -25.05
N GLY A 396 6.16 -22.93 -25.40
CA GLY A 396 6.03 -22.25 -26.70
C GLY A 396 7.04 -21.10 -26.90
N ILE A 397 7.31 -20.28 -25.89
CA ILE A 397 8.36 -19.23 -25.97
C ILE A 397 9.75 -19.85 -26.10
N ILE A 398 10.05 -20.90 -25.34
CA ILE A 398 11.32 -21.62 -25.38
C ILE A 398 11.54 -22.26 -26.76
N ASP A 399 10.54 -22.94 -27.31
CA ASP A 399 10.66 -23.63 -28.61
C ASP A 399 10.65 -22.66 -29.80
N ALA A 400 9.96 -21.52 -29.70
CA ALA A 400 10.12 -20.41 -30.63
C ALA A 400 11.57 -19.86 -30.60
N GLY A 401 12.16 -19.70 -29.41
CA GLY A 401 13.55 -19.26 -29.25
C GLY A 401 14.58 -20.26 -29.78
N LYS A 402 14.43 -21.56 -29.47
CA LYS A 402 15.25 -22.64 -30.04
C LYS A 402 15.14 -22.65 -31.57
N SER A 403 13.92 -22.54 -32.11
CA SER A 403 13.64 -22.48 -33.55
C SER A 403 14.13 -21.19 -34.22
N ALA A 404 14.44 -20.15 -33.45
CA ALA A 404 15.14 -18.95 -33.91
C ALA A 404 16.68 -19.10 -33.87
N GLY A 405 17.20 -20.23 -33.38
CA GLY A 405 18.64 -20.45 -33.19
C GLY A 405 19.20 -19.72 -31.98
N HIS A 406 18.44 -19.70 -30.86
CA HIS A 406 18.88 -19.07 -29.62
C HIS A 406 18.92 -20.09 -28.48
N ALA A 407 20.02 -20.05 -27.70
CA ALA A 407 20.05 -20.65 -26.38
C ALA A 407 19.04 -19.92 -25.48
N ILE A 408 18.04 -20.69 -25.00
CA ILE A 408 17.00 -20.24 -24.09
C ILE A 408 16.60 -21.41 -23.19
N CYS A 409 16.41 -21.11 -21.90
CA CYS A 409 15.89 -22.01 -20.89
C CYS A 409 14.81 -21.29 -20.07
N GLY A 410 14.03 -22.03 -19.29
CA GLY A 410 13.01 -21.45 -18.41
C GLY A 410 12.18 -22.51 -17.72
N GLY A 411 11.14 -22.09 -17.01
CA GLY A 411 10.20 -22.97 -16.33
C GLY A 411 9.00 -22.22 -15.78
N HIS A 412 8.06 -22.98 -15.25
CA HIS A 412 6.87 -22.49 -14.57
C HIS A 412 6.61 -23.34 -13.32
N THR A 413 5.84 -22.78 -12.40
CA THR A 413 5.21 -23.51 -11.30
C THR A 413 3.89 -22.84 -11.02
N ARG A 414 2.79 -23.49 -11.44
CA ARG A 414 1.44 -22.92 -11.36
C ARG A 414 1.42 -21.53 -12.02
N GLY A 415 0.78 -20.54 -11.42
CA GLY A 415 0.65 -19.19 -12.00
C GLY A 415 1.89 -18.29 -11.98
N MET A 416 3.11 -18.84 -11.95
CA MET A 416 4.38 -18.08 -11.96
C MET A 416 5.41 -18.73 -12.89
N PHE A 417 6.12 -17.92 -13.67
CA PHE A 417 7.06 -18.41 -14.67
C PHE A 417 8.24 -17.46 -14.96
N GLY A 418 9.25 -17.95 -15.68
CA GLY A 418 10.32 -17.13 -16.23
C GLY A 418 11.25 -17.89 -17.17
N PHE A 419 12.03 -17.14 -17.95
CA PHE A 419 12.97 -17.67 -18.94
C PHE A 419 14.19 -16.77 -19.11
N PHE A 420 15.31 -17.37 -19.52
CA PHE A 420 16.61 -16.72 -19.66
C PHE A 420 17.26 -17.08 -20.99
N PHE A 421 17.92 -16.12 -21.62
CA PHE A 421 18.68 -16.35 -22.85
C PHE A 421 20.10 -16.85 -22.53
N THR A 422 20.20 -18.07 -22.01
CA THR A 422 21.44 -18.80 -21.68
C THR A 422 21.34 -20.27 -22.12
N GLU A 423 22.48 -20.95 -22.13
CA GLU A 423 22.54 -22.42 -22.14
C GLU A 423 22.39 -22.98 -20.72
N GLY A 424 21.88 -24.21 -20.62
CA GLY A 424 21.71 -24.95 -19.37
C GLY A 424 20.54 -24.47 -18.48
N PRO A 425 20.22 -25.21 -17.41
CA PRO A 425 19.24 -24.78 -16.41
C PRO A 425 19.82 -23.67 -15.50
N VAL A 426 18.98 -22.73 -15.09
CA VAL A 426 19.32 -21.71 -14.08
C VAL A 426 18.91 -22.20 -12.69
N HIS A 427 19.88 -22.40 -11.80
CA HIS A 427 19.63 -22.93 -10.45
C HIS A 427 19.83 -21.90 -9.32
N ASN A 428 20.45 -20.76 -9.58
CA ASN A 428 20.72 -19.71 -8.61
C ASN A 428 20.96 -18.36 -9.32
N PHE A 429 21.07 -17.27 -8.55
CA PHE A 429 21.28 -15.93 -9.09
C PHE A 429 22.57 -15.79 -9.92
N THR A 430 23.62 -16.57 -9.62
CA THR A 430 24.87 -16.58 -10.39
C THR A 430 24.75 -17.31 -11.73
N ASP A 431 23.80 -18.23 -11.89
CA ASP A 431 23.39 -18.73 -13.20
C ASP A 431 22.51 -17.72 -13.95
N ALA A 432 21.54 -17.09 -13.26
CA ALA A 432 20.67 -16.07 -13.88
C ALA A 432 21.46 -14.89 -14.48
N LYS A 433 22.52 -14.44 -13.80
CA LYS A 433 23.44 -13.40 -14.29
C LYS A 433 24.19 -13.75 -15.59
N LYS A 434 24.20 -15.02 -16.03
CA LYS A 434 24.79 -15.44 -17.32
C LYS A 434 23.88 -15.18 -18.52
N GLY A 435 22.58 -14.94 -18.30
CA GLY A 435 21.61 -14.70 -19.36
C GLY A 435 21.89 -13.43 -20.15
N ASP A 436 21.76 -13.49 -21.48
CA ASP A 436 21.99 -12.36 -22.39
C ASP A 436 20.90 -11.28 -22.24
N ASN A 437 21.12 -10.37 -21.28
CA ASN A 437 20.29 -9.19 -21.02
C ASN A 437 19.99 -8.38 -22.30
N ALA A 438 20.95 -8.26 -23.22
CA ALA A 438 20.77 -7.50 -24.46
C ALA A 438 19.84 -8.23 -25.45
N LYS A 439 19.85 -9.57 -25.47
CA LYS A 439 18.88 -10.38 -26.22
C LYS A 439 17.49 -10.33 -25.56
N PHE A 440 17.42 -10.38 -24.22
CA PHE A 440 16.16 -10.16 -23.51
C PHE A 440 15.55 -8.78 -23.82
N ALA A 441 16.36 -7.71 -23.78
CA ALA A 441 15.92 -6.36 -24.14
C ALA A 441 15.34 -6.28 -25.56
N ARG A 442 16.01 -6.90 -26.55
CA ARG A 442 15.51 -6.98 -27.93
C ARG A 442 14.23 -7.81 -28.05
N PHE A 443 14.09 -8.87 -27.25
CA PHE A 443 12.90 -9.72 -27.19
C PHE A 443 11.71 -8.97 -26.56
N PHE A 444 11.88 -8.41 -25.37
CA PHE A 444 10.89 -7.54 -24.69
C PHE A 444 10.37 -6.45 -25.64
N GLN A 445 11.28 -5.72 -26.29
CA GLN A 445 10.92 -4.69 -27.27
C GLN A 445 10.19 -5.27 -28.49
N GLY A 446 10.44 -6.53 -28.86
CA GLY A 446 9.67 -7.29 -29.84
C GLY A 446 8.23 -7.50 -29.37
N MET A 447 8.07 -8.19 -28.24
CA MET A 447 6.78 -8.55 -27.64
C MET A 447 5.88 -7.33 -27.42
N LEU A 448 6.43 -6.22 -26.91
CA LEU A 448 5.69 -4.98 -26.67
C LEU A 448 5.02 -4.44 -27.96
N ARG A 449 5.74 -4.44 -29.09
CA ARG A 449 5.20 -4.00 -30.39
C ARG A 449 4.18 -4.97 -31.00
N GLU A 450 4.12 -6.21 -30.52
CA GLU A 450 3.19 -7.23 -30.95
C GLU A 450 1.97 -7.36 -30.02
N GLY A 451 1.84 -6.47 -29.02
CA GLY A 451 0.71 -6.46 -28.07
C GLY A 451 0.88 -7.39 -26.87
N VAL A 452 2.11 -7.59 -26.39
CA VAL A 452 2.39 -8.39 -25.20
C VAL A 452 3.31 -7.62 -24.24
N TYR A 453 2.84 -7.44 -23.00
CA TYR A 453 3.58 -6.81 -21.92
C TYR A 453 4.16 -7.87 -20.97
N LEU A 454 5.48 -7.84 -20.83
CA LEU A 454 6.27 -8.71 -19.95
C LEU A 454 6.92 -7.85 -18.86
N ALA A 455 7.58 -8.49 -17.88
CA ALA A 455 8.46 -7.74 -16.97
C ALA A 455 9.62 -7.11 -17.78
N PRO A 456 9.94 -5.81 -17.58
CA PRO A 456 11.01 -5.10 -18.30
C PRO A 456 12.44 -5.47 -17.81
N THR A 457 12.69 -6.72 -17.46
CA THR A 457 13.99 -7.28 -17.03
C THR A 457 13.90 -8.80 -16.97
N GLN A 458 15.01 -9.53 -17.19
CA GLN A 458 15.04 -11.00 -17.01
C GLN A 458 15.16 -11.42 -15.52
N PHE A 459 15.27 -10.46 -14.59
CA PHE A 459 15.40 -10.71 -13.15
C PHE A 459 14.07 -10.61 -12.39
N GLU A 460 12.94 -10.66 -13.08
CA GLU A 460 11.60 -10.59 -12.51
C GLU A 460 10.71 -11.67 -13.14
N ALA A 461 9.85 -12.30 -12.32
CA ALA A 461 8.94 -13.33 -12.78
C ALA A 461 7.75 -12.78 -13.57
N GLY A 462 7.33 -13.55 -14.56
CA GLY A 462 6.02 -13.44 -15.18
C GLY A 462 4.95 -14.17 -14.37
N PHE A 463 3.71 -13.74 -14.52
CA PHE A 463 2.55 -14.33 -13.87
C PHE A 463 1.47 -14.58 -14.92
N THR A 464 0.80 -15.72 -14.84
CA THR A 464 -0.49 -15.93 -15.50
C THR A 464 -1.63 -15.68 -14.50
N SER A 465 -2.87 -15.66 -14.99
CA SER A 465 -4.04 -15.41 -14.16
C SER A 465 -5.26 -16.17 -14.66
N LEU A 466 -6.29 -16.31 -13.83
CA LEU A 466 -7.54 -16.99 -14.20
C LEU A 466 -8.33 -16.30 -15.33
N ALA A 467 -7.92 -15.10 -15.75
CA ALA A 467 -8.51 -14.38 -16.87
C ALA A 467 -7.72 -14.53 -18.19
N HIS A 468 -6.54 -15.15 -18.17
CA HIS A 468 -5.82 -15.49 -19.40
C HIS A 468 -6.53 -16.60 -20.15
N THR A 469 -6.66 -16.44 -21.46
CA THR A 469 -7.30 -17.40 -22.36
C THR A 469 -6.27 -18.18 -23.16
N GLU A 470 -6.68 -19.33 -23.73
CA GLU A 470 -5.89 -20.05 -24.73
C GLU A 470 -5.47 -19.14 -25.90
N GLU A 471 -6.35 -18.22 -26.33
CA GLU A 471 -6.03 -17.25 -27.40
C GLU A 471 -4.93 -16.27 -26.98
N ASP A 472 -4.90 -15.81 -25.72
CA ASP A 472 -3.80 -14.97 -25.19
C ASP A 472 -2.46 -15.72 -25.23
N ILE A 473 -2.45 -16.99 -24.83
CA ILE A 473 -1.25 -17.83 -24.84
C ILE A 473 -0.77 -18.06 -26.28
N GLN A 474 -1.65 -18.48 -27.19
CA GLN A 474 -1.29 -18.76 -28.58
C GLN A 474 -0.92 -17.48 -29.36
N GLN A 475 -1.53 -16.32 -29.07
CA GLN A 475 -1.11 -15.02 -29.59
C GLN A 475 0.31 -14.67 -29.12
N THR A 476 0.62 -14.93 -27.86
CA THR A 476 1.94 -14.64 -27.28
C THR A 476 3.04 -15.54 -27.84
N ILE A 477 2.80 -16.84 -27.96
CA ILE A 477 3.72 -17.78 -28.63
C ILE A 477 3.93 -17.36 -30.10
N SER A 478 2.84 -16.99 -30.78
CA SER A 478 2.91 -16.48 -32.16
C SER A 478 3.70 -15.17 -32.27
N ALA A 479 3.63 -14.28 -31.29
CA ALA A 479 4.44 -13.06 -31.23
C ALA A 479 5.93 -13.38 -31.02
N ALA A 480 6.26 -14.30 -30.11
CA ALA A 480 7.63 -14.74 -29.86
C ALA A 480 8.30 -15.37 -31.10
N ALA A 481 7.52 -16.05 -31.95
CA ALA A 481 8.00 -16.67 -33.19
C ALA A 481 8.22 -15.69 -34.37
N LYS A 482 7.76 -14.43 -34.30
CA LYS A 482 7.81 -13.48 -35.44
C LYS A 482 9.23 -13.01 -35.77
N ARG A 483 9.82 -13.61 -36.81
CA ARG A 483 11.03 -13.09 -37.45
C ARG A 483 10.69 -11.84 -38.28
N LYS A 484 11.35 -10.70 -38.02
CA LYS A 484 11.28 -9.52 -38.91
C LYS A 484 11.82 -9.85 -40.30
N HIS A 485 10.99 -9.73 -41.34
CA HIS A 485 11.48 -9.64 -42.71
C HIS A 485 12.37 -8.39 -42.87
N ARG A 486 13.67 -8.61 -43.03
CA ARG A 486 14.68 -7.55 -43.06
C ARG A 486 14.83 -6.92 -44.45
N GLN A 487 13.84 -6.12 -44.87
CA GLN A 487 14.07 -5.14 -45.92
C GLN A 487 14.57 -3.83 -45.30
N GLN A 488 15.89 -3.59 -45.38
CA GLN A 488 16.44 -2.25 -45.26
C GLN A 488 16.42 -1.61 -46.67
N PRO A 489 15.61 -0.57 -46.93
CA PRO A 489 15.73 0.19 -48.17
C PRO A 489 17.03 1.00 -48.12
N THR A 490 18.02 0.60 -48.91
CA THR A 490 19.23 1.40 -49.15
C THR A 490 18.86 2.68 -49.89
N LYS A 491 18.78 3.81 -49.17
CA LYS A 491 18.68 5.13 -49.81
C LYS A 491 20.06 5.76 -49.94
N VAL A 492 20.55 5.78 -51.19
CA VAL A 492 21.76 6.49 -51.60
C VAL A 492 21.58 7.99 -51.36
N ASN A 493 22.66 8.63 -50.91
CA ASN A 493 22.69 10.05 -50.59
C ASN A 493 22.79 10.88 -51.88
N THR A 494 21.81 11.76 -52.15
CA THR A 494 21.87 12.75 -53.24
C THR A 494 21.43 14.12 -52.72
N HIS A 495 22.37 15.07 -52.71
CA HIS A 495 22.09 16.45 -52.32
C HIS A 495 21.37 17.21 -53.44
N ARG A 496 20.41 18.08 -53.07
CA ARG A 496 20.04 19.25 -53.90
C ARG A 496 19.54 20.41 -53.02
N PHE A 497 20.12 21.59 -53.25
CA PHE A 497 19.75 22.84 -52.59
C PHE A 497 18.58 23.53 -53.32
N VAL A 498 17.54 23.94 -52.58
CA VAL A 498 16.76 25.19 -52.80
C VAL A 498 16.35 25.66 -51.39
N LYS A 499 16.99 26.67 -50.79
CA LYS A 499 16.82 28.14 -50.91
C LYS A 499 15.57 28.69 -50.18
N MET A 500 15.78 29.73 -49.36
CA MET A 500 14.78 30.32 -48.46
C MET A 500 13.75 31.23 -49.18
N ALA A 501 12.58 31.43 -48.56
CA ALA A 501 11.73 32.59 -48.76
C ALA A 501 10.97 32.94 -47.46
N THR A 502 10.90 34.22 -47.11
CA THR A 502 10.09 34.78 -46.01
C THR A 502 8.95 35.67 -46.59
N PRO A 503 7.89 35.97 -45.81
CA PRO A 503 6.57 36.31 -46.38
C PRO A 503 6.32 37.81 -46.57
N ALA A 504 5.25 38.14 -47.31
CA ALA A 504 4.68 39.49 -47.39
C ALA A 504 3.13 39.48 -47.53
N SER A 505 2.47 40.37 -46.76
CA SER A 505 1.23 41.15 -47.03
C SER A 505 0.09 40.62 -47.92
N ALA A 506 -1.21 40.83 -47.66
CA ALA A 506 -2.01 41.38 -46.54
C ALA A 506 -3.53 41.08 -46.84
N SER A 507 -4.63 41.76 -46.46
CA SER A 507 -4.98 42.99 -45.70
C SER A 507 -6.52 43.07 -45.44
N MET A 508 -6.97 43.77 -44.38
CA MET A 508 -8.33 44.40 -44.22
C MET A 508 -9.55 43.43 -44.05
N THR A 509 -10.67 43.71 -43.35
CA THR A 509 -11.16 44.88 -42.56
C THR A 509 -12.31 44.50 -41.59
N GLY A 510 -12.40 45.12 -40.40
CA GLY A 510 -13.64 45.34 -39.60
C GLY A 510 -14.32 44.12 -38.94
N VAL A 511 -15.27 44.24 -37.99
CA VAL A 511 -15.87 45.37 -37.26
C VAL A 511 -16.23 44.90 -35.82
N ALA A 512 -16.38 45.81 -34.84
CA ALA A 512 -16.75 45.50 -33.45
C ALA A 512 -18.26 45.19 -33.25
N VAL A 513 -18.61 44.61 -32.09
CA VAL A 513 -20.00 44.24 -31.71
C VAL A 513 -20.38 44.85 -30.35
N GLY A 514 -21.65 45.27 -30.20
CA GLY A 514 -22.22 45.89 -28.99
C GLY A 514 -23.50 45.20 -28.47
N LEU A 515 -24.03 45.72 -27.36
CA LEU A 515 -25.14 45.15 -26.57
C LEU A 515 -26.52 45.23 -27.26
N GLY A 516 -27.43 44.32 -26.87
CA GLY A 516 -28.86 44.36 -27.18
C GLY A 516 -29.66 43.35 -26.33
N LEU A 517 -30.92 43.67 -25.96
CA LEU A 517 -31.68 42.92 -24.93
C LEU A 517 -33.18 42.77 -25.26
N SER A 518 -33.75 41.64 -24.82
CA SER A 518 -35.18 41.39 -24.49
C SER A 518 -36.24 41.20 -25.59
N CYS A 519 -37.17 40.28 -25.32
CA CYS A 519 -38.58 40.25 -25.75
C CYS A 519 -39.29 39.20 -24.86
N SER A 520 -40.11 39.53 -23.84
CA SER A 520 -41.47 40.12 -23.79
C SER A 520 -42.63 39.13 -24.01
N SER A 521 -43.60 39.15 -23.08
CA SER A 521 -44.97 38.61 -23.21
C SER A 521 -45.94 39.45 -22.33
N ARG A 522 -47.26 39.43 -22.61
CA ARG A 522 -48.21 40.45 -22.10
C ARG A 522 -49.26 39.93 -21.08
N LYS A 523 -49.84 40.87 -20.32
CA LYS A 523 -50.94 40.70 -19.32
C LYS A 523 -52.34 41.00 -19.90
N LEU A 524 -53.41 40.68 -19.14
CA LEU A 524 -54.67 41.41 -18.83
C LEU A 524 -55.69 40.40 -18.19
N SER A 525 -56.74 40.70 -17.40
CA SER A 525 -56.96 41.73 -16.33
C SER A 525 -58.32 41.55 -15.61
N GLY A 526 -58.39 41.69 -14.26
CA GLY A 526 -59.64 41.81 -13.47
C GLY A 526 -59.94 40.61 -12.54
N ALA A 527 -60.68 40.72 -11.41
CA ALA A 527 -61.39 41.86 -10.80
C ALA A 527 -61.41 41.81 -9.22
N ARG A 528 -62.50 42.23 -8.54
CA ARG A 528 -62.58 42.74 -7.14
C ARG A 528 -63.46 41.88 -6.18
N ASN A 529 -63.37 41.93 -4.82
CA ASN A 529 -62.36 42.49 -3.89
C ASN A 529 -62.27 41.78 -2.47
N PRO A 530 -63.05 42.05 -1.39
CA PRO A 530 -62.53 41.89 0.01
C PRO A 530 -63.32 40.98 0.99
N LEU A 531 -62.82 40.88 2.25
CA LEU A 531 -63.31 40.16 3.47
C LEU A 531 -62.87 38.68 3.56
N SER A 532 -62.59 38.05 4.72
CA SER A 532 -62.64 38.42 6.15
C SER A 532 -61.58 37.67 7.01
N LYS A 533 -61.42 37.99 8.32
CA LYS A 533 -60.69 37.17 9.33
C LYS A 533 -61.69 36.19 9.99
N PRO A 534 -61.33 34.93 10.33
CA PRO A 534 -60.76 34.59 11.66
C PRO A 534 -59.88 33.28 11.64
N PRO A 535 -59.62 32.58 12.77
CA PRO A 535 -59.34 32.99 14.16
C PRO A 535 -57.89 32.65 14.58
N ARG A 536 -57.48 33.02 15.80
CA ARG A 536 -56.29 32.43 16.45
C ARG A 536 -56.64 31.06 17.03
N CYS A 537 -55.98 29.99 16.60
CA CYS A 537 -55.96 28.71 17.32
C CYS A 537 -54.60 28.54 18.01
N ALA A 538 -54.55 28.74 19.33
CA ALA A 538 -53.35 28.53 20.12
C ALA A 538 -53.23 27.06 20.52
N VAL A 539 -52.84 26.20 19.58
CA VAL A 539 -52.53 24.79 19.89
C VAL A 539 -51.27 24.79 20.75
N LYS A 540 -51.46 24.56 22.06
CA LYS A 540 -50.36 24.41 23.01
C LYS A 540 -49.75 23.01 22.83
N MET A 541 -48.96 22.86 21.76
CA MET A 541 -48.14 21.68 21.48
C MET A 541 -47.17 21.48 22.64
N THR A 542 -47.61 20.71 23.63
CA THR A 542 -46.76 20.28 24.73
C THR A 542 -45.93 19.13 24.18
N LEU A 543 -44.79 19.48 23.55
CA LEU A 543 -43.78 18.51 23.16
C LEU A 543 -43.20 17.91 24.44
N SER A 544 -43.81 16.82 24.90
CA SER A 544 -43.16 15.87 25.78
C SER A 544 -41.99 15.28 25.00
N VAL A 545 -40.81 15.86 25.20
CA VAL A 545 -39.55 15.24 24.79
C VAL A 545 -39.40 14.01 25.68
N GLU A 546 -39.93 12.88 25.21
CA GLU A 546 -39.48 11.58 25.70
C GLU A 546 -37.99 11.48 25.34
N GLU A 547 -37.13 11.65 26.35
CA GLU A 547 -35.72 11.30 26.23
C GLU A 547 -35.62 9.82 25.91
N LYS A 548 -35.55 9.49 24.62
CA LYS A 548 -35.15 8.17 24.14
C LYS A 548 -33.75 7.90 24.69
N LYS A 549 -33.68 7.19 25.81
CA LYS A 549 -32.41 6.70 26.38
C LYS A 549 -31.61 6.04 25.26
N LYS A 550 -30.50 6.67 24.84
CA LYS A 550 -29.56 6.11 23.86
C LYS A 550 -29.12 4.75 24.43
N ASN A 551 -29.54 3.65 23.78
CA ASN A 551 -29.37 2.30 24.33
C ASN A 551 -27.95 1.79 24.06
N TYR A 552 -26.98 2.45 24.70
CA TYR A 552 -25.56 2.24 24.48
C TYR A 552 -25.14 0.81 24.84
N SER A 553 -24.56 0.10 23.87
CA SER A 553 -24.10 -1.28 23.97
C SER A 553 -22.78 -1.42 23.23
N LEU A 554 -21.80 -2.14 23.79
CA LEU A 554 -20.60 -2.56 23.06
C LEU A 554 -20.51 -4.08 22.94
N LYS A 555 -21.64 -4.81 23.10
CA LYS A 555 -21.65 -6.27 23.19
C LYS A 555 -21.12 -6.94 21.92
N LYS A 556 -21.55 -6.51 20.73
CA LYS A 556 -21.07 -7.12 19.47
C LYS A 556 -19.60 -6.77 19.23
N SER A 557 -19.21 -5.54 19.56
CA SER A 557 -17.82 -5.07 19.51
C SER A 557 -16.92 -5.91 20.43
N GLU A 558 -17.41 -6.26 21.62
CA GLU A 558 -16.74 -7.15 22.57
C GLU A 558 -16.61 -8.58 22.04
N GLU A 559 -17.70 -9.16 21.54
CA GLU A 559 -17.70 -10.51 20.93
C GLU A 559 -16.72 -10.57 19.74
N ALA A 560 -16.75 -9.57 18.85
CA ALA A 560 -15.85 -9.46 17.70
C ALA A 560 -14.38 -9.23 18.10
N PHE A 561 -14.11 -8.41 19.12
CA PHE A 561 -12.76 -8.17 19.62
C PHE A 561 -12.21 -9.36 20.41
N ASN A 562 -13.06 -10.11 21.12
CA ASN A 562 -12.70 -11.37 21.76
C ASN A 562 -12.28 -12.42 20.74
N ALA A 563 -13.02 -12.58 19.64
CA ALA A 563 -12.60 -13.41 18.51
C ALA A 563 -11.30 -12.90 17.86
N ALA A 564 -11.15 -11.58 17.68
CA ALA A 564 -9.96 -10.97 17.08
C ALA A 564 -8.67 -11.31 17.84
N LYS A 565 -8.71 -11.33 19.18
CA LYS A 565 -7.52 -11.63 20.03
C LYS A 565 -6.96 -13.03 19.84
N GLU A 566 -7.77 -13.99 19.41
CA GLU A 566 -7.28 -15.35 19.14
C GLU A 566 -6.55 -15.47 17.80
N MET A 567 -6.89 -14.59 16.84
CA MET A 567 -6.39 -14.58 15.46
C MET A 567 -5.30 -13.54 15.19
N MET A 568 -5.28 -12.43 15.93
CA MET A 568 -4.38 -11.30 15.72
C MET A 568 -3.73 -10.84 17.04
N PRO A 569 -2.44 -10.43 17.06
CA PRO A 569 -1.77 -10.04 18.30
C PRO A 569 -2.46 -8.86 18.98
N GLY A 570 -3.09 -9.11 20.12
CA GLY A 570 -3.87 -8.13 20.87
C GLY A 570 -5.16 -7.69 20.18
N GLY A 571 -5.65 -8.46 19.19
CA GLY A 571 -6.90 -8.24 18.47
C GLY A 571 -6.90 -7.05 17.50
N VAL A 572 -5.74 -6.48 17.17
CA VAL A 572 -5.63 -5.28 16.32
C VAL A 572 -4.44 -5.31 15.37
N ASN A 573 -4.53 -4.53 14.29
CA ASN A 573 -3.43 -4.30 13.34
C ASN A 573 -2.61 -3.02 13.59
N SER A 574 -2.95 -2.26 14.65
CA SER A 574 -2.12 -1.15 15.15
C SER A 574 -2.36 -0.97 16.66
N PRO A 575 -1.31 -0.90 17.52
CA PRO A 575 -1.45 -1.04 18.97
C PRO A 575 -2.41 -0.06 19.65
N VAL A 576 -2.45 1.20 19.18
CA VAL A 576 -3.30 2.26 19.73
C VAL A 576 -4.80 1.94 19.62
N ARG A 577 -5.20 1.13 18.61
CA ARG A 577 -6.59 0.67 18.43
C ARG A 577 -7.07 -0.28 19.55
N ALA A 578 -6.17 -0.86 20.34
CA ALA A 578 -6.54 -1.81 21.40
C ALA A 578 -6.96 -1.14 22.73
N PHE A 579 -7.08 0.19 22.78
CA PHE A 579 -7.53 0.99 23.93
C PHE A 579 -6.73 0.79 25.24
N LYS A 580 -5.58 0.10 25.24
CA LYS A 580 -4.77 -0.15 26.46
C LYS A 580 -4.42 1.12 27.25
N SER A 581 -4.30 2.28 26.59
CA SER A 581 -4.01 3.58 27.20
C SER A 581 -5.21 4.27 27.87
N VAL A 582 -6.44 3.83 27.58
CA VAL A 582 -7.71 4.43 28.05
C VAL A 582 -8.68 3.43 28.70
N GLY A 583 -8.31 2.16 28.77
CA GLY A 583 -9.13 1.09 29.34
C GLY A 583 -10.35 0.72 28.48
N GLY A 584 -11.25 -0.08 29.05
CA GLY A 584 -12.42 -0.59 28.34
C GLY A 584 -12.07 -1.53 27.19
N GLN A 585 -12.97 -1.62 26.20
CA GLN A 585 -12.80 -2.44 25.00
C GLN A 585 -12.91 -1.59 23.72
N PRO A 586 -12.13 -1.92 22.67
CA PRO A 586 -12.23 -1.25 21.38
C PRO A 586 -13.63 -1.33 20.78
N VAL A 587 -14.08 -0.23 20.20
CA VAL A 587 -15.28 -0.18 19.36
C VAL A 587 -14.94 -0.74 17.98
N VAL A 588 -15.81 -1.59 17.43
CA VAL A 588 -15.63 -2.19 16.09
C VAL A 588 -16.52 -1.46 15.09
N ILE A 589 -15.91 -0.70 14.17
CA ILE A 589 -16.58 0.21 13.25
C ILE A 589 -17.17 -0.53 12.05
N ASP A 590 -18.40 -0.15 11.68
CA ASP A 590 -19.07 -0.62 10.47
C ASP A 590 -18.98 0.41 9.34
N SER A 591 -19.19 1.71 9.62
CA SER A 591 -19.22 2.77 8.61
C SER A 591 -18.86 4.17 9.14
N VAL A 592 -18.54 5.09 8.22
CA VAL A 592 -18.15 6.49 8.48
C VAL A 592 -18.69 7.44 7.39
N LYS A 593 -19.12 8.65 7.76
CA LYS A 593 -19.63 9.69 6.84
C LYS A 593 -19.57 11.07 7.50
N GLY A 594 -19.02 12.06 6.78
CA GLY A 594 -18.89 13.43 7.29
C GLY A 594 -17.99 13.51 8.53
N SER A 595 -18.51 14.08 9.61
CA SER A 595 -17.90 14.12 10.95
C SER A 595 -18.21 12.89 11.80
N HIS A 596 -18.97 11.90 11.31
CA HIS A 596 -19.52 10.81 12.14
C HIS A 596 -19.04 9.40 11.76
N MET A 597 -19.07 8.50 12.75
CA MET A 597 -18.84 7.06 12.62
C MET A 597 -19.93 6.24 13.32
N TRP A 598 -20.21 5.04 12.80
CA TRP A 598 -21.15 4.08 13.39
C TRP A 598 -20.50 2.71 13.58
N ASP A 599 -20.77 2.11 14.74
CA ASP A 599 -20.24 0.79 15.09
C ASP A 599 -21.21 -0.36 14.77
N ILE A 600 -20.71 -1.59 14.92
CA ILE A 600 -21.52 -2.79 14.64
C ILE A 600 -22.66 -3.00 15.65
N ASP A 601 -22.56 -2.43 16.86
CA ASP A 601 -23.61 -2.46 17.88
C ASP A 601 -24.81 -1.58 17.46
N GLY A 602 -24.54 -0.43 16.83
CA GLY A 602 -25.50 0.56 16.35
C GLY A 602 -25.34 1.95 17.02
N ASN A 603 -24.23 2.19 17.72
CA ASN A 603 -23.93 3.51 18.29
C ASN A 603 -23.38 4.45 17.23
N GLU A 604 -23.53 5.74 17.48
CA GLU A 604 -23.12 6.85 16.62
C GLU A 604 -22.19 7.77 17.41
N TYR A 605 -21.07 8.15 16.79
CA TYR A 605 -20.05 9.00 17.41
C TYR A 605 -19.55 10.10 16.47
N ILE A 606 -19.39 11.31 17.00
CA ILE A 606 -18.64 12.40 16.37
C ILE A 606 -17.14 12.04 16.42
N ASP A 607 -16.45 12.03 15.28
CA ASP A 607 -15.08 11.53 15.11
C ASP A 607 -14.02 12.64 15.04
N TYR A 608 -13.27 12.82 16.13
CA TYR A 608 -12.11 13.70 16.20
C TYR A 608 -10.77 12.98 15.97
N VAL A 609 -10.79 11.71 15.57
CA VAL A 609 -9.61 10.98 15.08
C VAL A 609 -9.50 11.10 13.57
N GLY A 610 -10.62 11.09 12.83
CA GLY A 610 -10.64 11.37 11.39
C GLY A 610 -9.76 10.42 10.57
N SER A 611 -9.78 9.12 10.91
CA SER A 611 -8.86 8.09 10.41
C SER A 611 -7.37 8.36 10.74
N TRP A 612 -7.11 9.07 11.84
CA TRP A 612 -5.83 9.65 12.30
C TRP A 612 -5.33 10.83 11.47
N GLY A 613 -6.21 11.52 10.73
CA GLY A 613 -5.90 12.72 9.95
C GLY A 613 -6.17 12.73 8.44
N PRO A 614 -6.37 11.62 7.70
CA PRO A 614 -6.78 11.65 6.29
C PRO A 614 -8.14 12.32 6.03
N ALA A 615 -9.10 12.17 6.94
CA ALA A 615 -10.49 12.64 6.75
C ALA A 615 -10.67 14.15 6.99
N ILE A 616 -9.71 14.98 6.56
CA ILE A 616 -9.72 16.44 6.76
C ILE A 616 -10.90 17.15 6.08
N ILE A 617 -11.49 16.55 5.05
CA ILE A 617 -12.70 17.05 4.39
C ILE A 617 -14.00 16.33 4.85
N GLY A 618 -13.89 15.52 5.90
CA GLY A 618 -14.90 14.55 6.31
C GLY A 618 -14.66 13.17 5.69
N HIS A 619 -15.28 12.17 6.29
CA HIS A 619 -15.34 10.81 5.76
C HIS A 619 -16.29 10.71 4.58
N ALA A 620 -15.96 9.86 3.61
CA ALA A 620 -16.86 9.48 2.53
C ALA A 620 -17.48 10.69 1.76
N ASP A 621 -16.68 11.74 1.49
CA ASP A 621 -17.08 12.87 0.65
C ASP A 621 -17.56 12.38 -0.74
N ASP A 622 -18.75 12.81 -1.17
CA ASP A 622 -19.42 12.25 -2.35
C ASP A 622 -18.70 12.58 -3.66
N LYS A 623 -17.96 13.69 -3.73
CA LYS A 623 -17.10 14.02 -4.90
C LYS A 623 -15.92 13.06 -4.98
N VAL A 624 -15.33 12.71 -3.82
CA VAL A 624 -14.24 11.71 -3.74
C VAL A 624 -14.75 10.31 -4.09
N LEU A 625 -15.88 9.88 -3.51
CA LEU A 625 -16.47 8.57 -3.78
C LEU A 625 -16.87 8.41 -5.26
N ALA A 626 -17.48 9.43 -5.88
CA ALA A 626 -17.81 9.40 -7.30
C ALA A 626 -16.56 9.25 -8.18
N ALA A 627 -15.50 10.02 -7.89
CA ALA A 627 -14.24 9.92 -8.63
C ALA A 627 -13.53 8.56 -8.45
N LEU A 628 -13.60 7.98 -7.24
CA LEU A 628 -13.11 6.62 -6.97
C LEU A 628 -13.91 5.57 -7.74
N ALA A 629 -15.24 5.68 -7.78
CA ALA A 629 -16.10 4.76 -8.53
C ALA A 629 -15.80 4.79 -10.03
N GLU A 630 -15.57 5.96 -10.64
CA GLU A 630 -15.16 6.06 -12.04
C GLU A 630 -13.73 5.54 -12.28
N THR A 631 -12.79 5.80 -11.35
CA THR A 631 -11.42 5.26 -11.43
C THR A 631 -11.42 3.73 -11.33
N MET A 632 -12.27 3.17 -10.46
CA MET A 632 -12.36 1.74 -10.20
C MET A 632 -12.81 0.92 -11.42
N LYS A 633 -13.62 1.51 -12.32
CA LYS A 633 -13.98 0.90 -13.62
C LYS A 633 -12.77 0.70 -14.53
N LYS A 634 -11.70 1.46 -14.34
CA LYS A 634 -10.42 1.29 -15.04
C LYS A 634 -9.47 0.29 -14.36
N GLY A 635 -9.80 -0.17 -13.15
CA GLY A 635 -9.01 -1.12 -12.35
C GLY A 635 -8.46 -0.55 -11.04
N THR A 636 -8.03 -1.42 -10.14
CA THR A 636 -7.57 -1.07 -8.78
C THR A 636 -6.07 -0.73 -8.71
N SER A 637 -5.23 -1.44 -9.48
CA SER A 637 -3.80 -1.16 -9.64
C SER A 637 -3.30 -1.66 -11.00
N PHE A 638 -2.36 -0.92 -11.60
CA PHE A 638 -1.80 -1.20 -12.93
C PHE A 638 -0.38 -1.78 -12.87
N GLY A 639 0.37 -1.56 -11.78
CA GLY A 639 1.79 -1.95 -11.64
C GLY A 639 2.80 -1.20 -12.54
N ALA A 640 2.32 -0.47 -13.55
CA ALA A 640 3.08 0.40 -14.45
C ALA A 640 2.66 1.89 -14.26
N PRO A 641 3.37 2.88 -14.84
CA PRO A 641 3.07 4.30 -14.64
C PRO A 641 1.68 4.69 -15.16
N CYS A 642 1.03 5.66 -14.52
CA CYS A 642 -0.26 6.22 -14.93
C CYS A 642 -0.27 7.76 -14.85
N LEU A 643 -1.18 8.41 -15.60
CA LEU A 643 -1.26 9.87 -15.64
C LEU A 643 -1.63 10.50 -14.28
N LEU A 644 -2.29 9.76 -13.39
CA LEU A 644 -2.70 10.25 -12.06
C LEU A 644 -1.48 10.48 -11.13
N GLU A 645 -0.39 9.73 -11.29
CA GLU A 645 0.87 9.97 -10.57
C GLU A 645 1.44 11.36 -10.91
N ASN A 646 1.41 11.74 -12.19
CA ASN A 646 1.85 13.07 -12.64
C ASN A 646 0.96 14.19 -12.08
N VAL A 647 -0.37 14.02 -12.13
CA VAL A 647 -1.31 15.06 -11.67
C VAL A 647 -1.18 15.29 -10.16
N LEU A 648 -1.03 14.24 -9.35
CA LEU A 648 -0.81 14.44 -7.91
C LEU A 648 0.59 15.01 -7.63
N ALA A 649 1.62 14.63 -8.39
CA ALA A 649 2.95 15.21 -8.26
C ALA A 649 2.95 16.72 -8.54
N GLU A 650 2.33 17.16 -9.65
CA GLU A 650 2.19 18.59 -9.99
C GLU A 650 1.46 19.35 -8.89
N MET A 651 0.36 18.80 -8.35
CA MET A 651 -0.40 19.42 -7.27
C MET A 651 0.41 19.55 -5.97
N VAL A 652 1.20 18.54 -5.60
CA VAL A 652 2.06 18.59 -4.40
C VAL A 652 3.20 19.60 -4.57
N ILE A 653 3.92 19.55 -5.70
CA ILE A 653 5.02 20.48 -6.03
C ILE A 653 4.52 21.94 -6.02
N LYS A 654 3.34 22.19 -6.61
CA LYS A 654 2.72 23.53 -6.64
C LYS A 654 2.24 24.01 -5.27
N ALA A 655 1.83 23.10 -4.40
CA ALA A 655 1.35 23.43 -3.05
C ALA A 655 2.48 23.66 -2.05
N VAL A 656 3.59 22.91 -2.18
CA VAL A 656 4.66 22.82 -1.19
C VAL A 656 6.01 23.16 -1.86
N PRO A 657 6.39 24.45 -2.01
CA PRO A 657 7.48 24.86 -2.90
C PRO A 657 8.91 24.40 -2.52
N SER A 658 9.12 23.76 -1.37
CA SER A 658 10.39 23.06 -1.08
C SER A 658 10.54 21.76 -1.87
N ILE A 659 9.42 21.19 -2.32
CA ILE A 659 9.33 19.95 -3.09
C ILE A 659 9.46 20.29 -4.58
N GLU A 660 10.68 20.27 -5.09
CA GLU A 660 10.98 20.39 -6.53
C GLU A 660 10.82 19.03 -7.24
N MET A 661 11.00 17.92 -6.52
CA MET A 661 10.64 16.57 -6.97
C MET A 661 10.06 15.73 -5.82
N VAL A 662 9.19 14.78 -6.15
CA VAL A 662 8.48 13.90 -5.20
C VAL A 662 8.57 12.41 -5.60
N ARG A 663 8.52 11.52 -4.61
CA ARG A 663 8.42 10.07 -4.76
C ARG A 663 7.28 9.54 -3.88
N PHE A 664 6.28 8.92 -4.49
CA PHE A 664 5.19 8.25 -3.78
C PHE A 664 5.61 6.87 -3.26
N VAL A 665 5.04 6.51 -2.11
CA VAL A 665 5.20 5.23 -1.38
C VAL A 665 3.86 4.83 -0.76
N ASN A 666 3.77 3.72 -0.02
CA ASN A 666 2.50 3.17 0.48
C ASN A 666 2.15 3.61 1.91
N SER A 667 3.10 4.12 2.68
CA SER A 667 2.89 4.58 4.07
C SER A 667 3.88 5.67 4.51
N GLY A 668 3.58 6.33 5.63
CA GLY A 668 4.52 7.25 6.28
C GLY A 668 5.83 6.56 6.72
N THR A 669 5.76 5.30 7.17
CA THR A 669 6.97 4.50 7.50
C THR A 669 7.89 4.35 6.29
N GLU A 670 7.35 4.05 5.11
CA GLU A 670 8.15 3.95 3.88
C GLU A 670 8.70 5.32 3.44
N ALA A 671 7.97 6.41 3.70
CA ALA A 671 8.41 7.77 3.36
C ALA A 671 9.59 8.21 4.24
N CYS A 672 9.45 8.05 5.56
CA CYS A 672 10.48 8.44 6.52
C CYS A 672 11.70 7.50 6.44
N MET A 673 11.51 6.20 6.18
CA MET A 673 12.63 5.29 5.87
C MET A 673 13.38 5.70 4.59
N GLY A 674 12.65 6.09 3.53
CA GLY A 674 13.23 6.56 2.28
C GLY A 674 14.01 7.88 2.44
N VAL A 675 13.46 8.84 3.19
CA VAL A 675 14.09 10.16 3.38
C VAL A 675 15.37 10.09 4.22
N LEU A 676 15.45 9.19 5.21
CA LEU A 676 16.69 8.97 5.96
C LEU A 676 17.81 8.42 5.06
N ARG A 677 17.50 7.40 4.26
CA ARG A 677 18.47 6.80 3.33
C ARG A 677 18.91 7.82 2.27
N LEU A 678 17.99 8.66 1.79
CA LEU A 678 18.29 9.76 0.88
C LEU A 678 19.25 10.79 1.50
N ALA A 679 19.00 11.23 2.73
CA ALA A 679 19.84 12.21 3.42
C ALA A 679 21.27 11.70 3.62
N ARG A 680 21.42 10.43 4.05
CA ARG A 680 22.71 9.76 4.18
C ARG A 680 23.42 9.61 2.83
N ALA A 681 22.69 9.20 1.78
CA ALA A 681 23.24 9.03 0.43
C ALA A 681 23.72 10.35 -0.21
N PHE A 682 23.04 11.47 0.06
CA PHE A 682 23.41 12.78 -0.45
C PHE A 682 24.57 13.44 0.31
N THR A 683 24.55 13.37 1.65
CA THR A 683 25.58 14.02 2.49
C THR A 683 26.86 13.20 2.66
N GLY A 684 26.81 11.87 2.45
CA GLY A 684 27.91 10.95 2.76
C GLY A 684 28.12 10.72 4.26
N ARG A 685 27.17 11.14 5.10
CA ARG A 685 27.22 11.11 6.58
C ARG A 685 26.22 10.09 7.13
N GLU A 686 26.47 9.53 8.30
CA GLU A 686 25.59 8.49 8.88
C GLU A 686 24.66 8.99 10.01
N LYS A 687 25.03 10.03 10.78
CA LYS A 687 24.27 10.44 11.97
C LYS A 687 23.02 11.26 11.66
N LEU A 688 21.99 11.07 12.47
CA LEU A 688 20.71 11.75 12.37
C LEU A 688 20.29 12.29 13.74
N ILE A 689 19.59 13.42 13.80
CA ILE A 689 18.89 13.89 15.00
C ILE A 689 17.38 13.72 14.82
N LYS A 690 16.73 13.01 15.74
CA LYS A 690 15.27 13.08 15.96
C LYS A 690 14.94 13.74 17.31
N PHE A 691 13.66 13.98 17.57
CA PHE A 691 13.21 14.55 18.85
C PHE A 691 12.45 13.57 19.74
N GLU A 692 12.55 13.75 21.06
CA GLU A 692 11.74 13.02 22.04
C GLU A 692 10.26 13.35 21.84
N GLY A 693 9.46 12.32 21.58
CA GLY A 693 8.01 12.42 21.40
C GLY A 693 7.53 12.54 19.96
N CYS A 694 8.44 12.72 18.99
CA CYS A 694 8.09 12.58 17.57
C CYS A 694 8.06 11.11 17.14
N TYR A 695 7.17 10.76 16.20
CA TYR A 695 7.04 9.41 15.64
C TYR A 695 7.02 9.43 14.11
N HIS A 696 8.05 8.82 13.52
CA HIS A 696 8.32 8.82 12.08
C HIS A 696 8.07 7.43 11.44
N GLY A 697 7.10 6.68 11.96
CA GLY A 697 6.86 5.29 11.58
C GLY A 697 7.75 4.28 12.31
N HIS A 698 7.63 3.00 11.95
CA HIS A 698 8.27 1.88 12.68
C HIS A 698 9.53 1.31 12.01
N ALA A 699 10.27 2.11 11.22
CA ALA A 699 11.56 1.68 10.69
C ALA A 699 12.61 1.62 11.82
N ASP A 700 13.49 0.61 11.79
CA ASP A 700 14.43 0.33 12.89
C ASP A 700 15.20 1.57 13.40
N PRO A 701 15.76 2.46 12.54
CA PRO A 701 16.49 3.64 13.00
C PRO A 701 15.67 4.67 13.79
N PHE A 702 14.33 4.60 13.80
CA PHE A 702 13.48 5.49 14.61
C PHE A 702 13.12 4.93 15.98
N LEU A 703 13.25 3.62 16.19
CA LEU A 703 12.85 2.93 17.42
C LEU A 703 13.94 3.04 18.49
N VAL A 704 14.22 4.28 18.93
CA VAL A 704 15.37 4.65 19.78
C VAL A 704 14.95 5.42 21.02
N LYS A 705 15.36 4.91 22.17
CA LYS A 705 14.99 5.36 23.51
C LYS A 705 15.25 6.84 23.75
N ALA A 706 14.21 7.53 24.19
CA ALA A 706 14.31 8.75 24.98
C ALA A 706 15.10 8.48 26.28
N GLY A 707 15.93 9.41 26.74
CA GLY A 707 16.82 9.14 27.88
C GLY A 707 17.67 10.33 28.32
N SER A 708 17.78 10.52 29.63
CA SER A 708 18.45 11.67 30.24
C SER A 708 19.97 11.54 30.27
N GLY A 709 20.68 12.54 29.72
CA GLY A 709 22.09 12.88 30.00
C GLY A 709 23.17 11.96 29.45
N VAL A 710 22.95 10.63 29.44
CA VAL A 710 23.93 9.60 29.06
C VAL A 710 23.47 8.80 27.83
N ALA A 711 22.28 9.10 27.28
CA ALA A 711 21.63 8.33 26.23
C ALA A 711 22.10 8.65 24.79
N THR A 712 23.27 9.27 24.61
CA THR A 712 23.87 9.58 23.29
C THR A 712 24.42 8.34 22.56
N LEU A 713 23.88 7.15 22.86
CA LEU A 713 24.36 5.84 22.41
C LEU A 713 23.30 5.04 21.61
N GLY A 714 22.20 5.70 21.21
CA GLY A 714 21.23 5.14 20.27
C GLY A 714 20.62 3.79 20.68
N LEU A 715 20.18 3.64 21.93
CA LEU A 715 19.66 2.35 22.44
C LEU A 715 18.24 2.04 21.91
N PRO A 716 17.95 0.79 21.49
CA PRO A 716 16.67 0.45 20.89
C PRO A 716 15.50 0.43 21.89
N ASP A 717 14.34 0.90 21.47
CA ASP A 717 13.06 0.87 22.22
C ASP A 717 12.39 -0.52 22.17
N SER A 718 12.33 -1.13 20.98
CA SER A 718 11.68 -2.43 20.77
C SER A 718 12.70 -3.58 20.86
N PRO A 719 12.38 -4.70 21.52
CA PRO A 719 13.08 -5.96 21.31
C PRO A 719 13.11 -6.34 19.83
N GLY A 720 14.17 -7.03 19.43
CA GLY A 720 14.41 -7.47 18.05
C GLY A 720 14.98 -6.41 17.10
N VAL A 721 15.11 -5.15 17.55
CA VAL A 721 15.85 -4.11 16.84
C VAL A 721 17.32 -4.17 17.28
N PRO A 722 18.29 -4.44 16.38
CA PRO A 722 19.70 -4.44 16.75
C PRO A 722 20.19 -3.06 17.16
N LYS A 723 21.12 -3.00 18.11
CA LYS A 723 21.79 -1.75 18.50
C LYS A 723 22.45 -1.07 17.30
N ALA A 724 23.02 -1.86 16.39
CA ALA A 724 23.67 -1.40 15.17
C ALA A 724 22.73 -0.65 14.20
N ALA A 725 21.42 -0.89 14.24
CA ALA A 725 20.44 -0.16 13.43
C ALA A 725 20.00 1.19 14.04
N THR A 726 20.29 1.40 15.32
CA THR A 726 19.78 2.52 16.14
C THR A 726 20.88 3.46 16.65
N TYR A 727 22.13 2.99 16.69
CA TYR A 727 23.32 3.71 17.16
C TYR A 727 23.52 5.09 16.52
N GLU A 728 23.36 5.21 15.20
CA GLU A 728 23.54 6.47 14.44
C GLU A 728 22.31 7.42 14.50
N THR A 729 21.30 7.13 15.32
CA THR A 729 20.15 8.01 15.55
C THR A 729 20.25 8.66 16.94
N LEU A 730 20.68 9.92 16.93
CA LEU A 730 20.74 10.78 18.10
C LEU A 730 19.35 11.34 18.42
N THR A 731 19.08 11.66 19.68
CA THR A 731 17.78 12.19 20.13
C THR A 731 17.96 13.42 21.00
N ALA A 732 17.15 14.46 20.76
CA ALA A 732 17.11 15.70 21.55
C ALA A 732 15.70 15.96 22.11
N PRO A 733 15.52 16.72 23.22
CA PRO A 733 14.20 17.18 23.63
C PRO A 733 13.62 18.15 22.59
N TYR A 734 12.34 17.99 22.24
CA TYR A 734 11.65 18.98 21.41
C TYR A 734 11.63 20.35 22.13
N ASN A 735 11.70 21.46 21.38
CA ASN A 735 11.79 22.82 21.92
C ASN A 735 13.00 23.12 22.83
N ASP A 736 14.09 22.34 22.74
CA ASP A 736 15.39 22.62 23.36
C ASP A 736 16.47 22.74 22.27
N ILE A 737 16.80 23.99 21.89
CA ILE A 737 17.82 24.27 20.87
C ILE A 737 19.24 24.02 21.40
N ALA A 738 19.50 24.28 22.69
CA ALA A 738 20.83 24.14 23.28
C ALA A 738 21.27 22.67 23.36
N ALA A 739 20.32 21.75 23.58
CA ALA A 739 20.56 20.31 23.45
C ALA A 739 20.97 19.93 22.01
N VAL A 740 20.35 20.52 20.98
CA VAL A 740 20.69 20.25 19.57
C VAL A 740 22.05 20.86 19.22
N GLU A 741 22.33 22.09 19.61
CA GLU A 741 23.64 22.76 19.42
C GLU A 741 24.77 21.91 20.00
N LYS A 742 24.64 21.44 21.25
CA LYS A 742 25.59 20.54 21.91
C LYS A 742 25.78 19.21 21.16
N ILE A 743 24.73 18.69 20.52
CA ILE A 743 24.84 17.47 19.69
C ILE A 743 25.67 17.75 18.43
N PHE A 744 25.50 18.89 17.77
CA PHE A 744 26.36 19.30 16.65
C PHE A 744 27.81 19.54 17.10
N GLU A 745 28.03 20.20 18.23
CA GLU A 745 29.37 20.40 18.80
C GLU A 745 30.11 19.09 19.06
N SER A 746 29.36 18.04 19.43
CA SER A 746 29.90 16.71 19.77
C SER A 746 30.06 15.77 18.56
N ASN A 747 29.55 16.13 17.38
CA ASN A 747 29.50 15.29 16.17
C ASN A 747 29.78 16.12 14.90
N LYS A 748 30.78 17.01 14.95
CA LYS A 748 31.06 18.03 13.93
C LYS A 748 31.35 17.40 12.56
N GLY A 749 30.50 17.70 11.57
CA GLY A 749 30.60 17.17 10.21
C GLY A 749 30.06 15.75 10.02
N GLU A 750 29.58 15.07 11.08
CA GLU A 750 29.11 13.69 11.01
C GLU A 750 27.59 13.56 10.86
N ILE A 751 26.84 14.65 11.08
CA ILE A 751 25.37 14.68 11.03
C ILE A 751 24.89 14.92 9.60
N ALA A 752 24.14 13.96 9.06
CA ALA A 752 23.46 14.05 7.76
C ALA A 752 22.23 14.97 7.81
N ALA A 753 21.39 14.83 8.85
CA ALA A 753 20.13 15.57 8.92
C ALA A 753 19.53 15.68 10.33
N ILE A 754 18.61 16.63 10.47
CA ILE A 754 17.62 16.70 11.55
C ILE A 754 16.25 16.33 10.96
N ILE A 755 15.48 15.47 11.64
CA ILE A 755 14.09 15.16 11.31
C ILE A 755 13.17 15.47 12.52
N LEU A 756 12.03 16.11 12.25
CA LEU A 756 11.03 16.44 13.27
C LEU A 756 9.62 16.57 12.69
N GLU A 757 8.62 16.32 13.53
CA GLU A 757 7.26 16.86 13.30
C GLU A 757 7.30 18.38 13.53
N PRO A 758 6.91 19.24 12.58
CA PRO A 758 6.97 20.69 12.75
C PRO A 758 6.01 21.22 13.84
N VAL A 759 4.88 20.53 14.04
CA VAL A 759 4.06 20.54 15.25
C VAL A 759 3.89 19.09 15.66
N VAL A 760 4.26 18.73 16.89
CA VAL A 760 4.15 17.35 17.36
C VAL A 760 2.68 17.00 17.58
N GLY A 761 2.26 15.83 17.11
CA GLY A 761 0.97 15.23 17.46
C GLY A 761 1.09 13.86 18.14
N ASN A 762 2.16 13.10 17.88
CA ASN A 762 2.37 11.75 18.47
C ASN A 762 2.91 11.79 19.92
N SER A 763 2.80 12.93 20.60
CA SER A 763 2.97 13.08 22.05
C SER A 763 1.89 13.98 22.66
N GLY A 764 0.72 13.98 22.02
CA GLY A 764 -0.26 15.04 22.14
C GLY A 764 0.17 16.24 21.30
N TYR A 765 -0.66 17.28 21.31
CA TYR A 765 -0.46 18.50 20.54
C TYR A 765 0.60 19.41 21.19
N ILE A 766 1.78 19.53 20.57
CA ILE A 766 2.87 20.39 21.07
C ILE A 766 3.40 21.27 19.94
N VAL A 767 3.23 22.57 20.09
CA VAL A 767 3.69 23.59 19.12
C VAL A 767 5.18 23.92 19.29
N PRO A 768 5.87 24.34 18.23
CA PRO A 768 7.21 24.91 18.36
C PRO A 768 7.17 26.20 19.19
N LYS A 769 8.18 26.42 20.02
CA LYS A 769 8.44 27.74 20.64
C LYS A 769 8.76 28.75 19.53
N PRO A 770 8.55 30.06 19.78
CA PRO A 770 9.12 31.12 18.96
C PRO A 770 10.59 30.84 18.64
N ASP A 771 10.96 31.07 17.38
CA ASP A 771 12.29 30.86 16.79
C ASP A 771 12.91 29.45 16.83
N PHE A 772 12.26 28.43 17.42
CA PHE A 772 12.84 27.08 17.46
C PHE A 772 13.10 26.52 16.04
N LEU A 773 12.12 26.62 15.14
CA LEU A 773 12.29 26.16 13.75
C LEU A 773 13.28 27.04 12.95
N ASN A 774 13.33 28.36 13.22
CA ASN A 774 14.32 29.27 12.65
C ASN A 774 15.74 28.86 13.04
N ALA A 775 15.96 28.56 14.33
CA ALA A 775 17.24 28.14 14.86
C ALA A 775 17.68 26.78 14.29
N LEU A 776 16.78 25.80 14.18
CA LEU A 776 17.08 24.52 13.49
C LEU A 776 17.44 24.74 12.01
N ARG A 777 16.72 25.62 11.30
CA ARG A 777 17.01 25.94 9.89
C ARG A 777 18.35 26.67 9.72
N LYS A 778 18.74 27.51 10.69
CA LYS A 778 20.05 28.16 10.75
C LYS A 778 21.15 27.14 11.01
N LEU A 779 21.05 26.38 12.11
CA LEU A 779 22.06 25.42 12.58
C LEU A 779 22.34 24.32 11.55
N THR A 780 21.31 23.83 10.84
CA THR A 780 21.47 22.88 9.73
C THR A 780 22.31 23.46 8.59
N LYS A 781 22.03 24.71 8.17
CA LYS A 781 22.81 25.40 7.12
C LYS A 781 24.25 25.68 7.56
N GLU A 782 24.49 26.03 8.82
CA GLU A 782 25.83 26.30 9.36
C GLU A 782 26.72 25.05 9.51
N ASN A 783 26.14 23.85 9.36
CA ASN A 783 26.83 22.56 9.50
C ASN A 783 26.72 21.66 8.26
N ASP A 784 26.20 22.17 7.13
CA ASP A 784 25.89 21.41 5.91
C ASP A 784 25.06 20.14 6.16
N ALA A 785 24.12 20.19 7.11
CA ALA A 785 23.16 19.14 7.40
C ALA A 785 21.78 19.48 6.80
N LEU A 786 21.00 18.47 6.45
CA LEU A 786 19.66 18.67 5.89
C LEU A 786 18.61 18.91 6.99
N LEU A 787 17.65 19.80 6.74
CA LEU A 787 16.43 19.89 7.56
C LEU A 787 15.32 19.07 6.90
N ILE A 788 14.75 18.11 7.63
CA ILE A 788 13.67 17.25 7.17
C ILE A 788 12.41 17.51 8.00
N PHE A 789 11.34 17.97 7.36
CA PHE A 789 10.03 18.11 8.01
C PHE A 789 9.20 16.85 7.82
N ASP A 790 8.76 16.23 8.91
CA ASP A 790 7.75 15.18 8.86
C ASP A 790 6.35 15.76 8.86
N GLU A 791 5.87 16.04 7.66
CA GLU A 791 4.54 16.57 7.38
C GLU A 791 3.50 15.47 7.09
N VAL A 792 3.78 14.21 7.46
CA VAL A 792 2.82 13.09 7.40
C VAL A 792 1.59 13.33 8.30
N MET A 793 1.64 14.30 9.23
CA MET A 793 0.47 14.76 10.01
C MET A 793 0.07 16.21 9.74
N THR A 794 1.03 17.13 9.56
CA THR A 794 0.77 18.57 9.42
C THR A 794 0.53 19.03 7.98
N GLY A 795 1.01 18.27 6.99
CA GLY A 795 0.94 18.61 5.57
C GLY A 795 -0.51 18.76 5.11
N PHE A 796 -0.79 19.84 4.38
CA PHE A 796 -2.13 20.24 3.93
C PHE A 796 -3.16 20.50 5.06
N ARG A 797 -2.78 20.42 6.34
CA ARG A 797 -3.68 20.59 7.51
C ARG A 797 -3.52 21.95 8.22
N LEU A 798 -2.31 22.44 8.37
CA LEU A 798 -2.01 23.74 9.01
C LEU A 798 -2.18 24.92 8.03
N SER A 799 -1.97 24.65 6.74
CA SER A 799 -2.31 25.49 5.59
C SER A 799 -2.21 24.62 4.33
N TYR A 800 -2.36 25.17 3.12
CA TYR A 800 -2.32 24.36 1.90
C TYR A 800 -0.90 23.83 1.59
N GLY A 801 0.14 24.62 1.86
CA GLY A 801 1.54 24.21 1.81
C GLY A 801 2.06 23.52 3.07
N GLY A 802 1.22 23.24 4.07
CA GLY A 802 1.62 22.60 5.32
C GLY A 802 2.31 23.52 6.32
N ALA A 803 2.93 22.93 7.34
CA ALA A 803 3.62 23.66 8.41
C ALA A 803 4.73 24.59 7.89
N GLN A 804 5.42 24.19 6.82
CA GLN A 804 6.44 25.02 6.18
C GLN A 804 5.91 26.34 5.61
N GLU A 805 4.69 26.36 5.05
CA GLU A 805 4.02 27.61 4.69
C GLU A 805 3.58 28.36 5.96
N TYR A 806 2.91 27.67 6.89
CA TYR A 806 2.37 28.28 8.12
C TYR A 806 3.42 28.98 9.00
N PHE A 807 4.63 28.41 9.11
CA PHE A 807 5.75 28.99 9.87
C PHE A 807 6.79 29.73 9.01
N GLY A 808 6.67 29.72 7.67
CA GLY A 808 7.63 30.36 6.76
C GLY A 808 9.02 29.69 6.72
N ILE A 809 9.12 28.39 6.98
CA ILE A 809 10.40 27.65 7.08
C ILE A 809 10.57 26.71 5.89
N THR A 810 11.62 26.88 5.08
CA THR A 810 11.93 25.96 3.97
C THR A 810 12.84 24.80 4.43
N PRO A 811 12.34 23.55 4.56
CA PRO A 811 13.19 22.37 4.75
C PRO A 811 13.92 21.99 3.44
N ASP A 812 14.90 21.09 3.52
CA ASP A 812 15.56 20.51 2.34
C ASP A 812 14.79 19.31 1.77
N LEU A 813 14.12 18.57 2.67
CA LEU A 813 13.28 17.42 2.37
C LEU A 813 12.01 17.45 3.24
N THR A 814 10.91 16.89 2.73
CA THR A 814 9.62 16.76 3.43
C THR A 814 9.05 15.35 3.22
N THR A 815 8.51 14.74 4.28
CA THR A 815 7.67 13.53 4.18
C THR A 815 6.20 13.89 4.30
N LEU A 816 5.35 13.19 3.54
CA LEU A 816 3.92 13.42 3.43
C LEU A 816 3.16 12.08 3.50
N GLY A 817 1.89 12.16 3.85
CA GLY A 817 0.99 11.01 3.92
C GLY A 817 -0.42 11.45 4.28
N LYS A 818 -1.24 10.53 4.78
CA LYS A 818 -2.60 10.77 5.27
C LYS A 818 -3.51 11.51 4.29
N VAL A 819 -3.50 12.85 4.31
CA VAL A 819 -4.31 13.74 3.46
C VAL A 819 -4.03 13.48 1.97
N ILE A 820 -2.77 13.29 1.57
CA ILE A 820 -2.42 13.02 0.16
C ILE A 820 -2.91 11.66 -0.37
N GLY A 821 -3.45 10.80 0.50
CA GLY A 821 -4.09 9.53 0.12
C GLY A 821 -5.62 9.54 0.18
N GLY A 822 -6.25 10.62 0.69
CA GLY A 822 -7.72 10.71 0.83
C GLY A 822 -8.37 9.53 1.58
N GLY A 823 -7.64 8.94 2.53
CA GLY A 823 -8.04 7.74 3.29
C GLY A 823 -7.47 6.42 2.76
N LEU A 824 -6.86 6.39 1.58
CA LEU A 824 -6.20 5.20 1.01
C LEU A 824 -4.68 5.19 1.32
N PRO A 825 -4.00 4.02 1.33
CA PRO A 825 -2.59 3.93 1.69
C PRO A 825 -1.65 4.67 0.71
N VAL A 826 -1.18 5.84 1.15
CA VAL A 826 -0.16 6.66 0.47
C VAL A 826 0.76 7.28 1.53
N GLY A 827 2.06 7.26 1.22
CA GLY A 827 3.01 8.26 1.69
C GLY A 827 3.73 8.90 0.49
N ALA A 828 4.51 9.93 0.74
CA ALA A 828 5.47 10.46 -0.22
C ALA A 828 6.66 11.06 0.51
N TYR A 829 7.81 11.15 -0.15
CA TYR A 829 8.90 12.02 0.26
C TYR A 829 9.36 12.86 -0.92
N GLY A 830 9.78 14.08 -0.66
CA GLY A 830 10.13 15.06 -1.69
C GLY A 830 11.01 16.18 -1.15
N GLY A 831 11.48 17.05 -2.02
CA GLY A 831 12.34 18.17 -1.66
C GLY A 831 13.11 18.69 -2.85
N ARG A 832 14.29 19.27 -2.58
CA ARG A 832 15.20 19.81 -3.61
C ARG A 832 15.56 18.77 -4.68
N LYS A 833 15.64 19.20 -5.93
CA LYS A 833 15.87 18.38 -7.13
C LYS A 833 17.25 17.74 -7.14
N ASP A 834 18.28 18.45 -6.67
CA ASP A 834 19.66 17.94 -6.57
C ASP A 834 19.77 16.77 -5.58
N ILE A 835 19.06 16.85 -4.45
CA ILE A 835 18.95 15.74 -3.49
C ILE A 835 18.12 14.60 -4.09
N MET A 836 16.89 14.89 -4.54
CA MET A 836 15.94 13.88 -5.01
C MET A 836 16.41 13.11 -6.26
N GLN A 837 17.30 13.68 -7.07
CA GLN A 837 17.94 12.98 -8.20
C GLN A 837 18.85 11.83 -7.78
N MET A 838 19.25 11.72 -6.51
CA MET A 838 19.97 10.54 -5.99
C MET A 838 19.08 9.27 -5.94
N VAL A 839 17.75 9.41 -5.97
CA VAL A 839 16.81 8.29 -5.84
C VAL A 839 16.74 7.46 -7.14
N ALA A 840 16.83 6.14 -7.03
CA ALA A 840 16.67 5.23 -8.15
C ALA A 840 15.27 5.34 -8.78
N PRO A 841 15.15 5.32 -10.13
CA PRO A 841 16.20 5.02 -11.10
C PRO A 841 16.96 6.26 -11.62
N ALA A 842 16.76 7.47 -11.10
CA ALA A 842 17.56 8.63 -11.52
C ALA A 842 19.02 8.44 -11.08
N GLY A 843 19.23 8.28 -9.77
CA GLY A 843 20.52 8.01 -9.13
C GLY A 843 20.60 6.61 -8.50
N PRO A 844 21.58 6.38 -7.60
CA PRO A 844 21.89 5.05 -7.09
C PRO A 844 21.14 4.66 -5.79
N MET A 845 20.52 5.59 -5.05
CA MET A 845 19.85 5.28 -3.78
C MET A 845 18.58 4.47 -4.04
N TYR A 846 18.55 3.21 -3.62
CA TYR A 846 17.44 2.31 -3.90
C TYR A 846 16.25 2.49 -2.95
N GLN A 847 15.09 2.78 -3.55
CA GLN A 847 13.77 2.70 -2.94
C GLN A 847 12.77 2.27 -4.03
N ALA A 848 11.87 1.34 -3.70
CA ALA A 848 10.87 0.81 -4.62
C ALA A 848 9.59 0.36 -3.89
N GLY A 849 8.42 0.52 -4.51
CA GLY A 849 7.17 -0.02 -4.00
C GLY A 849 6.25 -0.50 -5.12
N THR A 850 5.73 -1.72 -5.02
CA THR A 850 4.92 -2.34 -6.08
C THR A 850 3.64 -1.56 -6.40
N LEU A 851 2.93 -1.10 -5.37
CA LEU A 851 1.62 -0.46 -5.45
C LEU A 851 1.68 1.06 -5.20
N SER A 852 2.89 1.61 -5.15
CA SER A 852 3.13 3.04 -5.05
C SER A 852 2.68 3.73 -6.34
N GLY A 853 1.90 4.81 -6.22
CA GLY A 853 1.25 5.46 -7.36
C GLY A 853 -0.01 4.76 -7.88
N ASN A 854 -0.64 3.85 -7.09
CA ASN A 854 -1.88 3.19 -7.53
C ASN A 854 -3.02 4.20 -7.83
N PRO A 855 -3.82 3.97 -8.88
CA PRO A 855 -4.71 4.99 -9.44
C PRO A 855 -5.81 5.43 -8.48
N LEU A 856 -6.37 4.52 -7.68
CA LEU A 856 -7.40 4.85 -6.69
C LEU A 856 -6.87 5.83 -5.63
N ALA A 857 -5.70 5.55 -5.06
CA ALA A 857 -5.13 6.42 -4.02
C ALA A 857 -4.63 7.76 -4.58
N MET A 858 -4.13 7.79 -5.83
CA MET A 858 -3.84 9.06 -6.52
C MET A 858 -5.13 9.87 -6.75
N THR A 859 -6.23 9.26 -7.21
CA THR A 859 -7.52 9.93 -7.36
C THR A 859 -8.04 10.48 -6.04
N ALA A 860 -7.98 9.70 -4.96
CA ALA A 860 -8.43 10.14 -3.63
C ALA A 860 -7.63 11.38 -3.16
N GLY A 861 -6.30 11.35 -3.27
CA GLY A 861 -5.44 12.50 -3.00
C GLY A 861 -5.79 13.73 -3.85
N ILE A 862 -5.89 13.57 -5.18
CA ILE A 862 -6.22 14.66 -6.12
C ILE A 862 -7.54 15.35 -5.75
N GLN A 863 -8.59 14.59 -5.41
CA GLN A 863 -9.87 15.19 -5.05
C GLN A 863 -9.84 15.82 -3.65
N THR A 864 -9.18 15.20 -2.66
CA THR A 864 -8.99 15.79 -1.33
C THR A 864 -8.23 17.13 -1.41
N LEU A 865 -7.15 17.19 -2.19
CA LEU A 865 -6.38 18.42 -2.39
C LEU A 865 -7.16 19.50 -3.17
N LYS A 866 -8.08 19.14 -4.08
CA LYS A 866 -8.98 20.10 -4.74
C LYS A 866 -10.00 20.69 -3.77
N ARG A 867 -10.55 19.88 -2.86
CA ARG A 867 -11.51 20.33 -1.84
C ARG A 867 -10.87 21.32 -0.87
N LEU A 868 -9.62 21.09 -0.47
CA LEU A 868 -8.86 22.00 0.41
C LEU A 868 -8.48 23.35 -0.26
N GLN A 869 -8.56 23.45 -1.59
CA GLN A 869 -8.40 24.72 -2.32
C GLN A 869 -9.69 25.56 -2.37
N GLU A 870 -10.83 25.04 -1.90
CA GLU A 870 -12.06 25.84 -1.83
C GLU A 870 -11.87 26.99 -0.80
N PRO A 871 -12.12 28.28 -1.17
CA PRO A 871 -11.82 29.42 -0.30
C PRO A 871 -12.51 29.36 1.08
N GLY A 872 -11.79 29.74 2.12
CA GLY A 872 -12.25 29.69 3.51
C GLY A 872 -12.10 28.34 4.20
N SER A 873 -11.61 27.30 3.52
CA SER A 873 -11.42 25.96 4.13
C SER A 873 -10.60 26.01 5.43
N TYR A 874 -9.48 26.72 5.44
CA TYR A 874 -8.61 26.79 6.62
C TYR A 874 -9.17 27.75 7.69
N GLU A 875 -9.90 28.78 7.28
CA GLU A 875 -10.56 29.76 8.15
C GLU A 875 -11.69 29.09 8.93
N PHE A 876 -12.46 28.23 8.25
CA PHE A 876 -13.46 27.36 8.86
C PHE A 876 -12.83 26.40 9.87
N LEU A 877 -11.79 25.64 9.47
CA LEU A 877 -11.07 24.74 10.37
C LEU A 877 -10.51 25.46 11.61
N HIS A 878 -10.02 26.69 11.46
CA HIS A 878 -9.57 27.50 12.61
C HIS A 878 -10.71 27.82 13.57
N LYS A 879 -11.85 28.31 13.05
CA LYS A 879 -13.04 28.64 13.85
C LYS A 879 -13.51 27.44 14.68
N ILE A 880 -13.92 26.35 14.00
CA ILE A 880 -14.59 25.23 14.67
C ILE A 880 -13.68 24.50 15.68
N THR A 881 -12.37 24.53 15.45
CA THR A 881 -11.39 23.90 16.35
C THR A 881 -11.07 24.78 17.56
N GLY A 882 -11.08 26.10 17.40
CA GLY A 882 -10.99 27.03 18.52
C GLY A 882 -12.18 26.87 19.46
N GLU A 883 -13.40 26.97 18.92
CA GLU A 883 -14.65 26.80 19.66
C GLU A 883 -14.68 25.48 20.45
N LEU A 884 -14.30 24.37 19.81
CA LEU A 884 -14.19 23.04 20.43
C LEU A 884 -13.21 23.01 21.62
N VAL A 885 -11.99 23.49 21.40
CA VAL A 885 -10.88 23.30 22.34
C VAL A 885 -10.99 24.26 23.51
N GLU A 886 -11.38 25.50 23.25
CA GLU A 886 -11.67 26.50 24.28
C GLU A 886 -12.86 26.03 25.14
N GLY A 887 -13.93 25.50 24.53
CA GLY A 887 -15.07 24.93 25.24
C GLY A 887 -14.73 23.71 26.12
N ILE A 888 -13.91 22.77 25.64
CA ILE A 888 -13.44 21.62 26.44
C ILE A 888 -12.54 22.08 27.60
N ILE A 889 -11.63 23.02 27.34
CA ILE A 889 -10.72 23.55 28.37
C ILE A 889 -11.50 24.32 29.44
N ASP A 890 -12.45 25.16 29.07
CA ASP A 890 -13.22 25.96 30.02
C ASP A 890 -14.27 25.13 30.78
N ALA A 891 -14.82 24.07 30.19
CA ALA A 891 -15.58 23.05 30.93
C ALA A 891 -14.70 22.37 32.00
N GLY A 892 -13.49 21.94 31.64
CA GLY A 892 -12.55 21.30 32.57
C GLY A 892 -12.08 22.23 33.71
N LYS A 893 -11.81 23.51 33.41
CA LYS A 893 -11.51 24.55 34.42
C LYS A 893 -12.71 24.81 35.33
N SER A 894 -13.92 24.90 34.77
CA SER A 894 -15.16 25.16 35.54
C SER A 894 -15.50 24.01 36.49
N ALA A 895 -15.14 22.78 36.14
CA ALA A 895 -15.20 21.61 37.01
C ALA A 895 -14.04 21.54 38.04
N GLY A 896 -13.10 22.49 38.04
CA GLY A 896 -12.02 22.60 39.01
C GLY A 896 -10.77 21.78 38.68
N HIS A 897 -10.46 21.55 37.40
CA HIS A 897 -9.29 20.77 36.99
C HIS A 897 -8.20 21.59 36.31
N ALA A 898 -6.95 21.24 36.61
CA ALA A 898 -5.80 21.64 35.81
C ALA A 898 -5.91 21.02 34.41
N ILE A 899 -6.18 21.86 33.42
CA ILE A 899 -6.23 21.51 32.00
C ILE A 899 -5.64 22.67 31.18
N CYS A 900 -4.82 22.32 30.19
CA CYS A 900 -4.27 23.25 29.20
C CYS A 900 -4.30 22.61 27.81
N GLY A 901 -4.14 23.40 26.74
CA GLY A 901 -4.20 22.90 25.38
C GLY A 901 -4.24 24.03 24.36
N GLY A 902 -4.55 23.69 23.10
CA GLY A 902 -4.68 24.65 22.01
C GLY A 902 -4.90 23.99 20.65
N HIS A 903 -4.85 24.79 19.59
CA HIS A 903 -5.05 24.35 18.21
C HIS A 903 -4.29 25.21 17.20
N ILE A 904 -3.99 24.65 16.03
CA ILE A 904 -3.64 25.38 14.79
C ILE A 904 -4.50 24.80 13.68
N ARG A 905 -5.33 25.65 13.06
CA ARG A 905 -6.36 25.24 12.08
C ARG A 905 -7.09 23.98 12.57
N GLY A 906 -7.09 22.90 11.80
CA GLY A 906 -7.79 21.65 12.12
C GLY A 906 -6.98 20.62 12.93
N MET A 907 -5.96 21.01 13.70
CA MET A 907 -5.18 20.14 14.58
C MET A 907 -5.20 20.68 16.01
N PHE A 908 -5.46 19.83 17.00
CA PHE A 908 -5.59 20.25 18.40
C PHE A 908 -5.14 19.22 19.43
N GLY A 909 -5.07 19.64 20.69
CA GLY A 909 -5.03 18.74 21.83
C GLY A 909 -5.06 19.48 23.16
N PHE A 910 -5.29 18.72 24.23
CA PHE A 910 -5.35 19.21 25.61
C PHE A 910 -4.76 18.18 26.56
N PHE A 911 -4.24 18.64 27.70
CA PHE A 911 -3.50 17.87 28.69
C PHE A 911 -4.09 18.11 30.08
N PHE A 912 -4.35 17.05 30.84
CA PHE A 912 -4.79 17.15 32.24
C PHE A 912 -3.62 17.45 33.19
N THR A 913 -3.01 18.62 33.02
CA THR A 913 -1.91 19.14 33.84
C THR A 913 -1.89 20.68 33.80
N GLU A 914 -1.10 21.30 34.67
CA GLU A 914 -0.86 22.75 34.62
C GLU A 914 0.04 23.09 33.42
N GLY A 915 -0.43 24.03 32.59
CA GLY A 915 0.28 24.43 31.38
C GLY A 915 1.27 25.59 31.57
N PRO A 916 2.06 25.93 30.53
CA PRO A 916 2.05 25.33 29.20
C PRO A 916 2.84 24.02 29.09
N VAL A 917 2.44 23.14 28.18
CA VAL A 917 3.20 21.96 27.76
C VAL A 917 4.08 22.34 26.57
N HIS A 918 5.41 22.25 26.72
CA HIS A 918 6.36 22.62 25.66
C HIS A 918 7.12 21.46 25.02
N ASN A 919 7.10 20.27 25.63
CA ASN A 919 7.84 19.09 25.17
C ASN A 919 7.24 17.81 25.80
N PHE A 920 7.75 16.65 25.41
CA PHE A 920 7.27 15.36 25.93
C PHE A 920 7.49 15.18 27.45
N ALA A 921 8.51 15.80 28.06
CA ALA A 921 8.71 15.76 29.50
C ALA A 921 7.65 16.58 30.27
N ASP A 922 7.11 17.64 29.67
CA ASP A 922 5.94 18.35 30.19
C ASP A 922 4.65 17.54 29.96
N ALA A 923 4.46 16.98 28.76
CA ALA A 923 3.27 16.18 28.44
C ALA A 923 3.11 14.97 29.39
N LYS A 924 4.23 14.33 29.77
CA LYS A 924 4.26 13.22 30.76
C LYS A 924 3.79 13.60 32.18
N LYS A 925 3.58 14.89 32.49
CA LYS A 925 2.96 15.38 33.74
C LYS A 925 1.43 15.32 33.73
N SER A 926 0.82 14.84 32.64
CA SER A 926 -0.63 14.70 32.51
C SER A 926 -1.19 13.56 33.34
N ASP A 927 -2.34 13.79 33.99
CA ASP A 927 -3.13 12.74 34.63
C ASP A 927 -3.80 11.85 33.58
N THR A 928 -3.05 10.86 33.08
CA THR A 928 -3.51 9.90 32.07
C THR A 928 -4.66 9.03 32.58
N ALA A 929 -4.79 8.82 33.89
CA ALA A 929 -5.92 8.12 34.47
C ALA A 929 -7.21 8.95 34.43
N LYS A 930 -7.13 10.28 34.63
CA LYS A 930 -8.24 11.21 34.39
C LYS A 930 -8.56 11.30 32.90
N PHE A 931 -7.56 11.35 32.01
CA PHE A 931 -7.79 11.28 30.56
C PHE A 931 -8.56 10.00 30.18
N ALA A 932 -8.16 8.84 30.70
CA ALA A 932 -8.86 7.57 30.47
C ALA A 932 -10.33 7.62 30.93
N ARG A 933 -10.60 8.15 32.13
CA ARG A 933 -11.99 8.30 32.63
C ARG A 933 -12.81 9.28 31.76
N PHE A 934 -12.21 10.41 31.37
CA PHE A 934 -12.83 11.39 30.48
C PHE A 934 -13.16 10.78 29.11
N TYR A 935 -12.20 10.09 28.49
CA TYR A 935 -12.38 9.37 27.23
C TYR A 935 -13.55 8.37 27.28
N GLN A 936 -13.62 7.54 28.33
CA GLN A 936 -14.73 6.59 28.51
C GLN A 936 -16.08 7.28 28.77
N GLY A 937 -16.08 8.51 29.30
CA GLY A 937 -17.26 9.35 29.41
C GLY A 937 -17.73 9.89 28.06
N MET A 938 -16.84 10.55 27.33
CA MET A 938 -17.08 11.10 25.99
C MET A 938 -17.57 10.02 25.01
N LEU A 939 -16.97 8.82 25.06
CA LEU A 939 -17.37 7.69 24.23
C LEU A 939 -18.83 7.25 24.48
N ARG A 940 -19.35 7.35 25.71
CA ARG A 940 -20.74 6.99 26.04
C ARG A 940 -21.75 8.04 25.61
N GLU A 941 -21.34 9.31 25.57
CA GLU A 941 -22.17 10.42 25.05
C GLU A 941 -22.25 10.41 23.51
N GLY A 942 -21.34 9.70 22.83
CA GLY A 942 -21.25 9.66 21.36
C GLY A 942 -20.16 10.58 20.80
N VAL A 943 -19.00 10.66 21.46
CA VAL A 943 -17.82 11.37 20.94
C VAL A 943 -16.60 10.45 20.94
N TYR A 944 -16.01 10.25 19.77
CA TYR A 944 -14.80 9.46 19.56
C TYR A 944 -13.58 10.39 19.48
N LEU A 945 -12.86 10.50 20.59
CA LEU A 945 -11.57 11.18 20.67
C LEU A 945 -10.42 10.21 20.31
N ALA A 946 -9.19 10.70 20.28
CA ALA A 946 -8.03 9.80 20.22
C ALA A 946 -7.93 8.98 21.54
N PRO A 947 -7.80 7.63 21.49
CA PRO A 947 -7.68 6.77 22.67
C PRO A 947 -6.29 6.84 23.36
N SER A 948 -5.74 8.05 23.53
CA SER A 948 -4.46 8.33 24.18
C SER A 948 -4.35 9.81 24.55
N GLN A 949 -3.83 10.11 25.76
CA GLN A 949 -3.42 11.47 26.14
C GLN A 949 -2.25 11.99 25.29
N PHE A 950 -1.56 11.10 24.57
CA PHE A 950 -0.37 11.39 23.77
C PHE A 950 -0.64 11.35 22.26
N GLU A 951 -1.86 11.63 21.84
CA GLU A 951 -2.25 11.75 20.42
C GLU A 951 -2.98 13.09 20.19
N ALA A 952 -2.77 13.72 19.04
CA ALA A 952 -3.51 14.93 18.65
C ALA A 952 -4.91 14.58 18.12
N GLY A 953 -5.85 15.49 18.38
CA GLY A 953 -7.18 15.49 17.79
C GLY A 953 -7.23 16.28 16.48
N PHE A 954 -8.23 15.95 15.65
CA PHE A 954 -8.43 16.54 14.34
C PHE A 954 -9.88 16.93 14.12
N THR A 955 -10.12 18.12 13.58
CA THR A 955 -11.42 18.48 12.97
C THR A 955 -11.36 18.28 11.45
N SER A 956 -12.51 18.47 10.80
CA SER A 956 -12.66 18.36 9.36
C SER A 956 -13.68 19.36 8.81
N LEU A 957 -13.67 19.61 7.49
CA LEU A 957 -14.65 20.46 6.80
C LEU A 957 -16.10 19.96 6.86
N ALA A 958 -16.34 18.77 7.43
CA ALA A 958 -17.66 18.20 7.63
C ALA A 958 -18.19 18.34 9.07
N HIS A 959 -17.36 18.77 10.03
CA HIS A 959 -17.83 19.07 11.39
C HIS A 959 -18.71 20.31 11.37
N THR A 960 -19.91 20.19 11.93
CA THR A 960 -20.89 21.28 12.05
C THR A 960 -20.72 22.02 13.37
N GLU A 961 -21.27 23.24 13.47
CA GLU A 961 -21.36 23.95 14.75
C GLU A 961 -22.16 23.15 15.78
N GLU A 962 -23.13 22.35 15.35
CA GLU A 962 -23.85 21.42 16.23
C GLU A 962 -22.96 20.30 16.77
N ASP A 963 -22.12 19.67 15.95
CA ASP A 963 -21.15 18.65 16.41
C ASP A 963 -20.24 19.21 17.51
N ILE A 964 -19.76 20.45 17.32
CA ILE A 964 -18.91 21.13 18.30
C ILE A 964 -19.68 21.40 19.60
N GLN A 965 -20.90 21.97 19.53
CA GLN A 965 -21.69 22.27 20.73
C GLN A 965 -22.20 21.02 21.46
N GLN A 966 -22.54 19.95 20.74
CA GLN A 966 -22.83 18.63 21.34
C GLN A 966 -21.59 18.08 22.07
N THR A 967 -20.40 18.25 21.50
CA THR A 967 -19.13 17.78 22.09
C THR A 967 -18.75 18.57 23.34
N ILE A 968 -18.87 19.90 23.33
CA ILE A 968 -18.64 20.74 24.51
C ILE A 968 -19.67 20.40 25.60
N SER A 969 -20.92 20.17 25.23
CA SER A 969 -21.98 19.73 26.16
C SER A 969 -21.68 18.37 26.78
N ALA A 970 -21.15 17.41 26.01
CA ALA A 970 -20.68 16.12 26.53
C ALA A 970 -19.52 16.31 27.52
N ALA A 971 -18.54 17.15 27.20
CA ALA A 971 -17.42 17.46 28.10
C ALA A 971 -17.88 18.13 29.40
N ALA A 972 -18.88 19.01 29.34
CA ALA A 972 -19.47 19.66 30.52
C ALA A 972 -20.35 18.73 31.37
N LYS A 973 -21.01 17.72 30.78
CA LYS A 973 -21.68 16.64 31.53
C LYS A 973 -20.70 15.79 32.33
N MET A 974 -19.47 15.65 31.84
CA MET A 974 -18.40 14.94 32.55
C MET A 974 -17.86 15.76 33.72
N ASN A 975 -18.69 15.97 34.75
CA ASN A 975 -18.20 16.17 36.11
C ASN A 975 -17.24 15.00 36.40
N PHE A 976 -15.94 15.27 36.54
CA PHE A 976 -14.86 14.26 36.55
C PHE A 976 -14.76 13.48 37.89
N ILE A 977 -15.92 13.27 38.52
CA ILE A 977 -16.18 12.55 39.76
C ILE A 977 -15.53 11.15 39.69
N GLU A 978 -15.11 10.64 40.85
CA GLU A 978 -14.57 9.29 41.00
C GLU A 978 -15.61 8.23 40.63
N VAL A 979 -15.63 7.83 39.35
CA VAL A 979 -16.24 6.57 38.93
C VAL A 979 -15.41 5.43 39.53
N LYS A 980 -15.76 5.02 40.74
CA LYS A 980 -15.30 3.78 41.34
C LYS A 980 -15.83 2.63 40.48
N PHE A 981 -14.92 2.00 39.74
CA PHE A 981 -15.19 0.71 39.12
C PHE A 981 -15.53 -0.30 40.24
N CYS A 982 -16.50 -1.16 39.96
CA CYS A 982 -17.08 -2.16 40.86
C CYS A 982 -16.91 -3.54 40.23
#